data_AF-A0A969HN27-F1
#
_entry.id   AF-A0A969HN27-F1
#
_cell.length_a   1.000
_cell.length_b   1.000
_cell.length_c   1.000
_cell.angle_alpha   90.00
_cell.angle_beta   90.00
_cell.angle_gamma   90.00
#
_symmetry.space_group_name_H-M   'P 1'
#
loop_
_entity.id
_entity.type
_entity.pdbx_description
1 polymer ?
#
loop_
_entity_poly.entity_id
_entity_poly.type
_entity_poly.pdbx_seq_one_letter_code
_entity_poly.pdbx_strand_id
1 'polypeptide(L)'
;MGFRISLWSRPAPGRLFTCLRCSGWWWMLLPSILSPDVIPHSLRTIGATTPVYILAAVFVVWLFESLWAISQRWLGQPNTPWLARGLASALALALACTFWQASAQSLSQYFFDFPKTNDAKAAYHVYAVKMAEEINRETDPAVAFILPRNTAAGDIARNFTTDFLTELAQPPAAHYWVVDDETTVPADLTRAAAEHSILRVVKWKTSKHTGADPKQVLPYYLEKYGHYERTDTFEYFDISTYVLETQAPDFAAGEKLTATALDFGSQLRLTGYALGDAGEVAHVSDPQARSNDLLWLRLAWLKTAEQTENLKASVQIYTQAGQLVSQIDKLLQSNILQVGSTKWPLNAVEDSYFLIPIPPATPPGSYTLRLAVYGEESQSRLPVSSDTPAEAGLITLSDFTVTPAQKPLDPDDLKVALPVNQELLPGLTLIGFETLPGQAVRSGEPVGASLLWLAGDKSLPDNLVMSLVVKPEESDDEWPLSEPVGLAGDYPTKGWQSGDLLRGWLSARISPSLEPGLYKLRLRLVEATKPDAEVATLPIGDFQIEGWPRVFDPPQSQVKLDADFAAQATLVGLDVLNPRGQSEAPSGQALLTLKAGDTLAAQLYWRAEAEFDQNYTAFIHLIGPDGLLYGQVDQPPGAGAYPTTGWLRGEYISDAYTIPIAPNAPPGNYQIEIGLYNSNTGQRLPVKDCTADPCTQDDKVLLPGLTVE
;
A
#
# COMPACT_ATOMS: atom_id res chain seq x y z
N MET A 1 17.85 9.45 63.98
CA MET A 1 17.69 10.76 63.30
C MET A 1 18.51 11.90 63.94
N GLY A 2 19.02 11.77 65.18
CA GLY A 2 19.73 12.86 65.88
C GLY A 2 21.17 13.20 65.47
N PHE A 3 21.89 12.31 64.75
CA PHE A 3 23.30 12.55 64.41
C PHE A 3 23.50 13.49 63.19
N ARG A 4 22.52 13.58 62.27
CA ARG A 4 22.62 14.41 61.06
C ARG A 4 22.30 15.89 61.29
N ILE A 5 21.45 16.21 62.27
CA ILE A 5 21.12 17.61 62.62
C ILE A 5 22.31 18.28 63.33
N SER A 6 23.15 17.52 64.05
CA SER A 6 24.38 18.03 64.68
C SER A 6 25.45 18.49 63.68
N LEU A 7 25.46 17.98 62.45
CA LEU A 7 26.37 18.43 61.39
C LEU A 7 25.92 19.76 60.75
N TRP A 8 24.67 20.16 61.01
CA TRP A 8 24.05 21.35 60.45
C TRP A 8 24.05 22.55 61.39
N SER A 9 24.15 22.33 62.70
CA SER A 9 24.00 23.38 63.72
C SER A 9 25.32 23.98 64.27
N ARG A 10 26.49 23.53 63.80
CA ARG A 10 27.79 24.08 64.27
C ARG A 10 28.29 25.20 63.36
N PRO A 11 28.59 26.41 63.88
CA PRO A 11 29.27 27.45 63.13
C PRO A 11 30.75 27.08 63.05
N ALA A 12 31.20 26.57 61.91
CA ALA A 12 32.62 26.35 61.64
C ALA A 12 33.04 27.14 60.39
N PRO A 13 34.18 27.84 60.39
CA PRO A 13 34.65 28.59 59.25
C PRO A 13 35.30 27.63 58.24
N GLY A 14 34.90 27.69 56.98
CA GLY A 14 35.70 27.14 55.90
C GLY A 14 34.91 26.56 54.72
N ARG A 15 35.29 27.02 53.52
CA ARG A 15 34.82 26.54 52.21
C ARG A 15 34.87 25.00 52.05
N LEU A 16 35.69 24.30 52.83
CA LEU A 16 35.84 22.85 52.86
C LEU A 16 34.54 22.11 53.25
N PHE A 17 33.75 22.67 54.17
CA PHE A 17 32.52 22.04 54.65
C PHE A 17 31.38 22.20 53.64
N THR A 18 31.35 23.33 52.93
CA THR A 18 30.46 23.55 51.79
C THR A 18 30.81 22.60 50.64
N CYS A 19 32.11 22.37 50.37
CA CYS A 19 32.54 21.38 49.39
C CYS A 19 32.13 19.94 49.75
N LEU A 20 32.19 19.56 51.03
CA LEU A 20 31.71 18.24 51.52
C LEU A 20 30.19 18.07 51.39
N ARG A 21 29.42 19.16 51.54
CA ARG A 21 27.96 19.15 51.27
C ARG A 21 27.65 19.03 49.77
N CYS A 22 28.42 19.71 48.92
CA CYS A 22 28.28 19.61 47.47
C CYS A 22 28.75 18.26 46.91
N SER A 23 29.79 17.64 47.49
CA SER A 23 30.31 16.35 47.01
C SER A 23 29.38 15.18 47.36
N GLY A 24 28.81 15.16 48.58
CA GLY A 24 27.78 14.16 48.95
C GLY A 24 26.55 14.21 48.03
N TRP A 25 26.26 15.39 47.48
CA TRP A 25 25.19 15.62 46.52
C TRP A 25 25.42 14.92 45.17
N TRP A 26 26.63 15.05 44.62
CA TRP A 26 27.02 14.33 43.40
C TRP A 26 26.91 12.81 43.56
N TRP A 27 27.27 12.29 44.74
CA TRP A 27 27.12 10.86 45.05
C TRP A 27 25.65 10.41 45.14
N MET A 28 24.75 11.26 45.62
CA MET A 28 23.32 10.94 45.69
C MET A 28 22.64 11.02 44.31
N LEU A 29 23.15 11.83 43.39
CA LEU A 29 22.68 11.90 42.00
C LEU A 29 23.30 10.83 41.10
N LEU A 30 24.40 10.20 41.53
CA LEU A 30 25.11 9.18 40.75
C LEU A 30 24.20 8.06 40.21
N PRO A 31 23.26 7.49 41.00
CA PRO A 31 22.32 6.50 40.47
C PRO A 31 21.44 7.06 39.34
N SER A 32 21.00 8.32 39.43
CA SER A 32 20.25 8.97 38.35
C SER A 32 21.10 9.25 37.12
N ILE A 33 22.37 9.63 37.30
CA ILE A 33 23.32 9.93 36.21
C ILE A 33 23.70 8.64 35.46
N LEU A 34 23.87 7.54 36.18
CA LEU A 34 24.23 6.24 35.63
C LEU A 34 23.03 5.44 35.11
N SER A 35 21.79 5.87 35.40
CA SER A 35 20.60 5.18 34.94
C SER A 35 20.37 5.40 33.44
N PRO A 36 20.11 4.32 32.67
CA PRO A 36 19.85 4.42 31.23
C PRO A 36 18.62 5.27 30.94
N ASP A 37 18.64 5.96 29.81
CA ASP A 37 17.60 6.90 29.40
C ASP A 37 16.42 6.20 28.73
N VAL A 38 15.64 5.46 29.50
CA VAL A 38 14.49 4.71 28.98
C VAL A 38 13.22 5.40 29.45
N ILE A 39 12.30 5.68 28.51
CA ILE A 39 10.99 6.26 28.80
C ILE A 39 10.06 5.15 29.31
N PRO A 40 9.32 5.35 30.41
CA PRO A 40 9.34 6.53 31.28
C PRO A 40 10.59 6.56 32.17
N HIS A 41 11.18 7.74 32.39
CA HIS A 41 12.45 7.97 33.10
C HIS A 41 12.42 7.64 34.62
N SER A 42 11.54 6.75 35.06
CA SER A 42 11.27 6.40 36.44
C SER A 42 12.53 6.06 37.24
N LEU A 43 13.51 5.37 36.63
CA LEU A 43 14.78 5.05 37.29
C LEU A 43 15.63 6.29 37.58
N ARG A 44 15.71 7.23 36.64
CA ARG A 44 16.37 8.52 36.85
C ARG A 44 15.63 9.32 37.92
N THR A 45 14.31 9.35 37.85
CA THR A 45 13.46 10.03 38.84
C THR A 45 13.67 9.46 40.23
N ILE A 46 13.68 8.15 40.42
CA ILE A 46 13.91 7.49 41.73
C ILE A 46 15.28 7.88 42.31
N GLY A 47 16.33 7.88 41.47
CA GLY A 47 17.67 8.30 41.89
C GLY A 47 17.76 9.78 42.28
N ALA A 48 17.08 10.66 41.54
CA ALA A 48 17.09 12.10 41.79
C ALA A 48 16.11 12.55 42.89
N THR A 49 15.08 11.75 43.19
CA THR A 49 14.02 12.04 44.17
C THR A 49 14.59 12.41 45.53
N THR A 50 15.41 11.54 46.12
CA THR A 50 15.94 11.77 47.48
C THR A 50 16.76 13.05 47.59
N PRO A 51 17.76 13.32 46.73
CA PRO A 51 18.49 14.58 46.79
C PRO A 51 17.56 15.78 46.56
N VAL A 52 16.70 15.76 45.53
CA VAL A 52 15.79 16.89 45.23
C VAL A 52 14.90 17.26 46.43
N TYR A 53 14.28 16.27 47.09
CA TYR A 53 13.45 16.54 48.27
C TYR A 53 14.26 17.05 49.47
N ILE A 54 15.50 16.59 49.66
CA ILE A 54 16.38 17.11 50.71
C ILE A 54 16.74 18.58 50.45
N LEU A 55 17.06 18.95 49.20
CA LEU A 55 17.37 20.35 48.87
C LEU A 55 16.15 21.24 49.04
N ALA A 56 14.97 20.79 48.59
CA ALA A 56 13.72 21.50 48.79
C ALA A 56 13.45 21.71 50.28
N ALA A 57 13.60 20.67 51.11
CA ALA A 57 13.41 20.78 52.56
C ALA A 57 14.42 21.74 53.21
N VAL A 58 15.70 21.66 52.83
CA VAL A 58 16.75 22.58 53.28
C VAL A 58 16.41 24.02 52.91
N PHE A 59 15.97 24.24 51.67
CA PHE A 59 15.61 25.57 51.19
C PHE A 59 14.41 26.12 51.94
N VAL A 60 13.37 25.31 52.19
CA VAL A 60 12.20 25.70 52.97
C VAL A 60 12.59 26.08 54.41
N VAL A 61 13.45 25.29 55.06
CA VAL A 61 13.95 25.59 56.41
C VAL A 61 14.77 26.88 56.41
N TRP A 62 15.71 27.03 55.49
CA TRP A 62 16.52 28.25 55.36
C TRP A 62 15.67 29.48 55.07
N LEU A 63 14.66 29.35 54.19
CA LEU A 63 13.74 30.43 53.84
C LEU A 63 12.91 30.83 55.07
N PHE A 64 12.39 29.85 55.81
CA PHE A 64 11.67 30.09 57.05
C PHE A 64 12.53 30.80 58.09
N GLU A 65 13.76 30.32 58.34
CA GLU A 65 14.69 30.95 59.27
C GLU A 65 15.07 32.37 58.85
N SER A 66 15.28 32.60 57.55
CA SER A 66 15.62 33.91 57.00
C SER A 66 14.45 34.89 57.13
N LEU A 67 13.23 34.46 56.79
CA LEU A 67 12.02 35.27 56.95
C LEU A 67 11.74 35.55 58.43
N TRP A 68 11.98 34.57 59.32
CA TRP A 68 11.87 34.75 60.76
C TRP A 68 12.90 35.74 61.31
N ALA A 69 14.15 35.66 60.88
CA ALA A 69 15.17 36.61 61.30
C ALA A 69 14.88 38.04 60.79
N ILE A 70 14.38 38.18 59.56
CA ILE A 70 13.94 39.46 59.01
C ILE A 70 12.73 39.98 59.79
N SER A 71 11.75 39.13 60.11
CA SER A 71 10.56 39.53 60.87
C SER A 71 10.94 40.01 62.27
N GLN A 72 11.84 39.32 62.97
CA GLN A 72 12.35 39.74 64.28
C GLN A 72 13.08 41.09 64.19
N ARG A 73 13.86 41.33 63.12
CA ARG A 73 14.63 42.57 62.94
C ARG A 73 13.76 43.81 62.66
N TRP A 74 12.64 43.63 61.97
CA TRP A 74 11.76 44.74 61.55
C TRP A 74 10.52 44.89 62.46
N LEU A 75 9.95 43.80 62.95
CA LEU A 75 8.68 43.76 63.70
C LEU A 75 8.86 43.51 65.21
N GLY A 76 10.02 42.96 65.60
CA GLY A 76 10.38 42.65 66.98
C GLY A 76 10.90 43.84 67.80
N GLN A 77 11.03 45.04 67.19
CA GLN A 77 11.37 46.24 67.95
C GLN A 77 10.16 46.74 68.78
N PRO A 78 10.38 47.23 70.02
CA PRO A 78 9.30 47.60 70.92
C PRO A 78 8.42 48.75 70.42
N ASN A 79 8.93 49.60 69.52
CA ASN A 79 8.21 50.76 68.97
C ASN A 79 7.69 50.57 67.53
N THR A 80 7.65 49.35 66.99
CA THR A 80 7.12 49.15 65.63
C THR A 80 5.61 49.45 65.58
N PRO A 81 5.15 50.39 64.72
CA PRO A 81 3.73 50.78 64.68
C PRO A 81 2.83 49.64 64.22
N TRP A 82 1.60 49.60 64.74
CA TRP A 82 0.61 48.55 64.45
C TRP A 82 0.33 48.39 62.94
N LEU A 83 0.39 49.48 62.17
CA LEU A 83 0.26 49.49 60.71
C LEU A 83 1.36 48.67 60.02
N ALA A 84 2.61 48.76 60.48
CA ALA A 84 3.71 47.99 59.92
C ALA A 84 3.57 46.48 60.22
N ARG A 85 3.05 46.13 61.40
CA ARG A 85 2.70 44.74 61.76
C ARG A 85 1.54 44.19 60.94
N GLY A 86 0.52 45.03 60.69
CA GLY A 86 -0.59 44.70 59.81
C GLY A 86 -0.15 44.46 58.37
N LEU A 87 0.65 45.36 57.79
CA LEU A 87 1.19 45.23 56.43
C LEU A 87 2.08 44.00 56.25
N ALA A 88 2.96 43.71 57.21
CA ALA A 88 3.81 42.53 57.14
C ALA A 88 3.02 41.22 57.24
N SER A 89 1.99 41.17 58.10
CA SER A 89 1.12 40.01 58.22
C SER A 89 0.28 39.80 56.96
N ALA A 90 -0.23 40.88 56.37
CA ALA A 90 -0.94 40.84 55.10
C ALA A 90 -0.04 40.36 53.95
N LEU A 91 1.22 40.83 53.90
CA LEU A 91 2.20 40.37 52.91
C LEU A 91 2.56 38.90 53.09
N ALA A 92 2.76 38.44 54.33
CA ALA A 92 3.04 37.04 54.64
C ALA A 92 1.85 36.14 54.27
N LEU A 93 0.62 36.58 54.58
CA LEU A 93 -0.60 35.88 54.19
C LEU A 93 -0.74 35.83 52.66
N ALA A 94 -0.47 36.94 51.96
CA ALA A 94 -0.50 37.00 50.50
C ALA A 94 0.51 36.03 49.87
N LEU A 95 1.75 36.00 50.37
CA LEU A 95 2.78 35.07 49.91
C LEU A 95 2.43 33.60 50.21
N ALA A 96 1.84 33.33 51.37
CA ALA A 96 1.36 31.98 51.71
C ALA A 96 0.20 31.57 50.81
N CYS A 97 -0.73 32.47 50.52
CA CYS A 97 -1.85 32.24 49.61
C CYS A 97 -1.38 31.99 48.17
N THR A 98 -0.42 32.76 47.65
CA THR A 98 0.12 32.54 46.29
C THR A 98 0.86 31.22 46.20
N PHE A 99 1.67 30.87 47.20
CA PHE A 99 2.33 29.57 47.26
C PHE A 99 1.33 28.40 47.35
N TRP A 100 0.31 28.54 48.20
CA TRP A 100 -0.75 27.55 48.34
C TRP A 100 -1.54 27.39 47.04
N GLN A 101 -1.91 28.49 46.39
CA GLN A 101 -2.66 28.46 45.13
C GLN A 101 -1.86 27.78 44.02
N ALA A 102 -0.57 28.13 43.85
CA ALA A 102 0.30 27.49 42.88
C ALA A 102 0.46 25.98 43.17
N SER A 103 0.69 25.61 44.43
CA SER A 103 0.85 24.20 44.84
C SER A 103 -0.44 23.40 44.67
N ALA A 104 -1.58 23.96 45.06
CA ALA A 104 -2.89 23.32 44.91
C ALA A 104 -3.25 23.15 43.43
N GLN A 105 -2.93 24.13 42.58
CA GLN A 105 -3.13 24.03 41.14
C GLN A 105 -2.23 22.95 40.52
N SER A 106 -0.93 22.90 40.85
CA SER A 106 -0.04 21.85 40.35
C SER A 106 -0.45 20.45 40.84
N LEU A 107 -0.88 20.31 42.09
CA LEU A 107 -1.42 19.06 42.61
C LEU A 107 -2.73 18.68 41.90
N SER A 108 -3.62 19.65 41.69
CA SER A 108 -4.87 19.45 40.94
C SER A 108 -4.57 18.94 39.53
N GLN A 109 -3.63 19.59 38.84
CA GLN A 109 -3.26 19.22 37.48
C GLN A 109 -2.61 17.84 37.40
N TYR A 110 -1.71 17.50 38.34
CA TYR A 110 -1.03 16.22 38.35
C TYR A 110 -1.96 15.04 38.69
N PHE A 111 -2.87 15.22 39.66
CA PHE A 111 -3.72 14.12 40.15
C PHE A 111 -5.08 14.05 39.48
N PHE A 112 -5.62 15.14 38.93
CA PHE A 112 -7.00 15.20 38.44
C PHE A 112 -7.12 15.63 36.98
N ASP A 113 -6.25 16.51 36.47
CA ASP A 113 -6.25 16.88 35.04
C ASP A 113 -5.39 15.92 34.23
N PHE A 114 -5.97 14.78 33.87
CA PHE A 114 -5.26 13.79 33.06
C PHE A 114 -4.89 14.38 31.69
N PRO A 115 -3.65 14.17 31.21
CA PRO A 115 -3.20 14.73 29.95
C PRO A 115 -4.01 14.17 28.79
N LYS A 116 -4.40 15.07 27.87
CA LYS A 116 -5.33 14.75 26.77
C LYS A 116 -4.64 14.26 25.50
N THR A 117 -3.33 14.40 25.39
CA THR A 117 -2.57 13.97 24.20
C THR A 117 -2.40 12.46 24.17
N ASN A 118 -2.37 11.89 22.98
CA ASN A 118 -2.24 10.44 22.79
C ASN A 118 -0.94 9.90 23.38
N ASP A 119 0.17 10.62 23.22
CA ASP A 119 1.48 10.23 23.75
C ASP A 119 1.48 10.16 25.28
N ALA A 120 0.81 11.10 25.94
CA ALA A 120 0.72 11.11 27.38
C ALA A 120 -0.18 9.98 27.89
N LYS A 121 -1.35 9.75 27.25
CA LYS A 121 -2.22 8.60 27.56
C LYS A 121 -1.49 7.27 27.36
N ALA A 122 -0.67 7.15 26.31
CA ALA A 122 0.17 5.98 26.06
C ALA A 122 1.22 5.78 27.16
N ALA A 123 1.90 6.86 27.59
CA ALA A 123 2.89 6.83 28.66
C ALA A 123 2.30 6.39 30.02
N TYR A 124 1.01 6.66 30.26
CA TYR A 124 0.28 6.18 31.44
C TYR A 124 -0.45 4.84 31.21
N HIS A 125 -0.17 4.12 30.12
CA HIS A 125 -0.74 2.80 29.82
C HIS A 125 -2.29 2.79 29.79
N VAL A 126 -2.93 3.91 29.42
CA VAL A 126 -4.41 4.00 29.41
C VAL A 126 -5.02 2.95 28.48
N TYR A 127 -4.37 2.68 27.34
CA TYR A 127 -4.78 1.62 26.41
C TYR A 127 -4.81 0.22 27.07
N ALA A 128 -3.87 -0.07 27.98
CA ALA A 128 -3.78 -1.35 28.67
C ALA A 128 -4.91 -1.51 29.71
N VAL A 129 -5.22 -0.43 30.42
CA VAL A 129 -6.37 -0.36 31.34
C VAL A 129 -7.68 -0.60 30.58
N LYS A 130 -7.86 0.08 29.44
CA LYS A 130 -9.05 -0.11 28.59
C LYS A 130 -9.15 -1.50 27.99
N MET A 131 -8.03 -2.12 27.64
CA MET A 131 -8.04 -3.51 27.18
C MET A 131 -8.44 -4.47 28.30
N ALA A 132 -7.91 -4.29 29.51
CA ALA A 132 -8.28 -5.11 30.65
C ALA A 132 -9.77 -4.95 31.02
N GLU A 133 -10.31 -3.73 30.96
CA GLU A 133 -11.75 -3.48 31.12
C GLU A 133 -12.59 -4.31 30.13
N GLU A 134 -12.16 -4.40 28.87
CA GLU A 134 -12.89 -5.14 27.83
C GLU A 134 -12.78 -6.66 27.99
N ILE A 135 -11.58 -7.17 28.31
CA ILE A 135 -11.38 -8.61 28.63
C ILE A 135 -12.24 -9.03 29.83
N ASN A 136 -12.31 -8.19 30.86
CA ASN A 136 -13.06 -8.48 32.09
C ASN A 136 -14.59 -8.37 31.91
N ARG A 137 -15.08 -7.73 30.84
CA ARG A 137 -16.51 -7.67 30.51
C ARG A 137 -16.99 -8.92 29.79
N GLU A 138 -16.09 -9.60 29.10
CA GLU A 138 -16.42 -10.81 28.37
C GLU A 138 -16.60 -11.99 29.34
N THR A 139 -17.69 -12.73 29.17
CA THR A 139 -18.09 -13.83 30.04
C THR A 139 -18.30 -15.14 29.30
N ASP A 140 -18.30 -15.10 27.96
CA ASP A 140 -18.45 -16.29 27.13
C ASP A 140 -17.16 -17.13 27.17
N PRO A 141 -17.20 -18.37 27.69
CA PRO A 141 -16.03 -19.25 27.73
C PRO A 141 -15.54 -19.67 26.34
N ALA A 142 -16.35 -19.52 25.29
CA ALA A 142 -15.93 -19.78 23.92
C ALA A 142 -14.99 -18.71 23.36
N VAL A 143 -14.89 -17.54 24.02
CA VAL A 143 -14.11 -16.38 23.57
C VAL A 143 -12.72 -16.36 24.20
N ALA A 144 -11.71 -16.16 23.35
CA ALA A 144 -10.37 -15.77 23.77
C ALA A 144 -9.85 -14.55 23.03
N PHE A 145 -9.15 -13.66 23.74
CA PHE A 145 -8.47 -12.51 23.15
C PHE A 145 -7.05 -12.86 22.73
N ILE A 146 -6.70 -12.55 21.49
CA ILE A 146 -5.33 -12.66 20.97
C ILE A 146 -4.72 -11.26 21.00
N LEU A 147 -3.66 -11.09 21.79
CA LEU A 147 -2.94 -9.84 22.01
C LEU A 147 -1.57 -9.90 21.30
N PRO A 148 -1.45 -9.36 20.07
CA PRO A 148 -0.22 -9.45 19.30
C PRO A 148 0.88 -8.57 19.90
N ARG A 149 2.12 -9.06 19.87
CA ARG A 149 3.33 -8.37 20.33
C ARG A 149 4.27 -8.13 19.18
N ASN A 150 4.53 -6.86 18.89
CA ASN A 150 5.43 -6.41 17.83
C ASN A 150 6.91 -6.71 18.15
N THR A 151 7.57 -7.51 17.31
CA THR A 151 9.01 -7.83 17.36
C THR A 151 9.91 -6.63 17.06
N ALA A 152 9.46 -5.66 16.25
CA ALA A 152 10.19 -4.41 15.98
C ALA A 152 10.18 -3.42 17.14
N ALA A 153 9.35 -3.64 18.18
CA ALA A 153 9.26 -2.73 19.33
C ALA A 153 10.49 -2.75 20.26
N GLY A 154 11.46 -3.65 20.03
CA GLY A 154 12.69 -3.79 20.84
C GLY A 154 12.49 -4.44 22.22
N ASP A 155 11.37 -4.16 22.90
CA ASP A 155 10.92 -4.83 24.13
C ASP A 155 9.58 -5.57 23.91
N ILE A 156 9.69 -6.85 23.55
CA ILE A 156 8.56 -7.77 23.33
C ILE A 156 7.92 -8.24 24.67
N ALA A 157 8.25 -7.63 25.81
CA ALA A 157 7.61 -7.97 27.08
C ALA A 157 6.11 -7.68 27.06
N ARG A 158 5.35 -8.53 27.75
CA ARG A 158 3.90 -8.37 27.97
C ARG A 158 3.60 -7.05 28.68
N ASN A 159 2.39 -6.53 28.50
CA ASN A 159 1.98 -5.35 29.22
C ASN A 159 1.52 -5.72 30.64
N PHE A 160 2.40 -5.47 31.63
CA PHE A 160 2.13 -5.76 33.03
C PHE A 160 0.79 -5.17 33.52
N THR A 161 0.39 -3.99 33.04
CA THR A 161 -0.86 -3.35 33.45
C THR A 161 -2.09 -4.15 33.02
N THR A 162 -2.09 -4.72 31.81
CA THR A 162 -3.20 -5.56 31.33
C THR A 162 -3.29 -6.85 32.15
N ASP A 163 -2.16 -7.53 32.34
CA ASP A 163 -2.10 -8.80 33.09
C ASP A 163 -2.55 -8.58 34.55
N PHE A 164 -2.01 -7.56 35.21
CA PHE A 164 -2.35 -7.24 36.61
C PHE A 164 -3.85 -6.94 36.81
N LEU A 165 -4.45 -6.16 35.91
CA LEU A 165 -5.86 -5.76 36.05
C LEU A 165 -6.85 -6.86 35.64
N THR A 166 -6.44 -7.79 34.79
CA THR A 166 -7.26 -8.97 34.45
C THR A 166 -7.18 -10.02 35.55
N GLU A 167 -6.01 -10.27 36.14
CA GLU A 167 -5.84 -11.23 37.26
C GLU A 167 -6.62 -10.83 38.53
N LEU A 168 -6.81 -9.53 38.76
CA LEU A 168 -7.58 -9.00 39.89
C LEU A 168 -9.09 -9.26 39.75
N ALA A 169 -9.60 -9.47 38.54
CA ALA A 169 -11.01 -9.81 38.27
C ALA A 169 -11.13 -11.33 38.12
N GLN A 170 -11.92 -12.01 38.95
CA GLN A 170 -11.96 -13.48 38.99
C GLN A 170 -13.25 -14.08 38.38
N PRO A 171 -13.15 -14.98 37.37
CA PRO A 171 -12.11 -15.08 36.34
C PRO A 171 -12.45 -14.22 35.10
N PRO A 172 -11.44 -13.65 34.42
CA PRO A 172 -11.65 -12.88 33.19
C PRO A 172 -11.77 -13.84 31.98
N ALA A 173 -12.18 -13.32 30.82
CA ALA A 173 -12.08 -14.08 29.58
C ALA A 173 -10.62 -14.48 29.28
N ALA A 174 -10.45 -15.61 28.60
CA ALA A 174 -9.12 -16.10 28.24
C ALA A 174 -8.42 -15.10 27.32
N HIS A 175 -7.11 -14.90 27.52
CA HIS A 175 -6.32 -14.03 26.66
C HIS A 175 -4.89 -14.54 26.51
N TYR A 176 -4.34 -14.39 25.31
CA TYR A 176 -3.05 -14.94 24.91
C TYR A 176 -2.18 -13.86 24.27
N TRP A 177 -0.98 -13.68 24.82
CA TRP A 177 0.04 -12.80 24.23
C TRP A 177 0.85 -13.53 23.17
N VAL A 178 0.53 -13.27 21.91
CA VAL A 178 1.16 -13.92 20.74
C VAL A 178 2.24 -13.00 20.19
N VAL A 179 3.45 -13.53 19.98
CA VAL A 179 4.52 -12.77 19.29
C VAL A 179 4.17 -12.74 17.81
N ASP A 180 4.33 -11.61 17.12
CA ASP A 180 4.22 -11.55 15.66
C ASP A 180 5.44 -12.19 14.98
N ASP A 181 5.71 -13.43 15.34
CA ASP A 181 6.75 -14.28 14.76
C ASP A 181 6.10 -15.52 14.15
N GLU A 182 6.11 -15.61 12.82
CA GLU A 182 5.55 -16.71 12.02
C GLU A 182 6.01 -18.12 12.44
N THR A 183 7.15 -18.24 13.11
CA THR A 183 7.63 -19.54 13.63
C THR A 183 6.90 -19.98 14.91
N THR A 184 6.28 -19.04 15.62
CA THR A 184 5.62 -19.26 16.92
C THR A 184 4.11 -19.07 16.88
N VAL A 185 3.61 -18.17 16.02
CA VAL A 185 2.18 -17.87 15.85
C VAL A 185 1.32 -19.14 15.68
N PRO A 186 1.68 -20.13 14.83
CA PRO A 186 0.82 -21.30 14.61
C PRO A 186 0.62 -22.12 15.89
N ALA A 187 1.68 -22.35 16.65
CA ALA A 187 1.60 -23.10 17.91
C ALA A 187 0.82 -22.34 18.98
N ASP A 188 1.01 -21.02 19.06
CA ASP A 188 0.28 -20.16 20.00
C ASP A 188 -1.22 -20.11 19.69
N LEU A 189 -1.60 -20.01 18.41
CA LEU A 189 -3.00 -20.07 17.96
C LEU A 189 -3.62 -21.45 18.21
N THR A 190 -2.88 -22.54 17.96
CA THR A 190 -3.34 -23.91 18.22
C THR A 190 -3.69 -24.10 19.69
N ARG A 191 -2.85 -23.56 20.60
CA ARG A 191 -3.14 -23.60 22.03
C ARG A 191 -4.39 -22.79 22.40
N ALA A 192 -4.60 -21.62 21.80
CA ALA A 192 -5.80 -20.82 22.07
C ALA A 192 -7.07 -21.50 21.53
N ALA A 193 -7.01 -22.04 20.32
CA ALA A 193 -8.15 -22.69 19.66
C ALA A 193 -8.50 -24.06 20.22
N ALA A 194 -7.63 -24.67 21.03
CA ALA A 194 -7.89 -25.95 21.69
C ALA A 194 -9.10 -25.87 22.66
N GLU A 195 -9.33 -24.71 23.26
CA GLU A 195 -10.37 -24.50 24.28
C GLU A 195 -11.43 -23.46 23.86
N HIS A 196 -11.18 -22.70 22.79
CA HIS A 196 -12.00 -21.54 22.39
C HIS A 196 -12.33 -21.58 20.89
N SER A 197 -13.61 -21.38 20.55
CA SER A 197 -14.08 -21.34 19.16
C SER A 197 -14.24 -19.93 18.61
N ILE A 198 -14.08 -18.89 19.44
CA ILE A 198 -14.16 -17.49 19.02
C ILE A 198 -12.86 -16.79 19.43
N LEU A 199 -12.09 -16.32 18.44
CA LEU A 199 -10.82 -15.64 18.68
C LEU A 199 -10.95 -14.15 18.32
N ARG A 200 -10.71 -13.29 19.31
CA ARG A 200 -10.77 -11.84 19.18
C ARG A 200 -9.36 -11.26 19.08
N VAL A 201 -8.94 -10.90 17.87
CA VAL A 201 -7.61 -10.36 17.60
C VAL A 201 -7.59 -8.85 17.83
N VAL A 202 -6.69 -8.40 18.71
CA VAL A 202 -6.53 -6.99 19.05
C VAL A 202 -5.53 -6.32 18.13
N LYS A 203 -5.98 -5.30 17.41
CA LYS A 203 -5.12 -4.42 16.60
C LYS A 203 -4.85 -3.12 17.36
N TRP A 204 -3.63 -2.94 17.85
CA TRP A 204 -3.25 -1.76 18.62
C TRP A 204 -3.14 -0.50 17.74
N LYS A 205 -3.89 0.56 18.08
CA LYS A 205 -3.70 1.91 17.50
C LYS A 205 -2.65 2.70 18.27
N THR A 206 -2.64 2.54 19.58
CA THR A 206 -1.70 3.24 20.48
C THR A 206 -1.17 2.29 21.54
N SER A 207 0.03 1.76 21.31
CA SER A 207 0.76 0.86 22.20
C SER A 207 2.21 0.76 21.75
N LYS A 208 3.10 0.22 22.58
CA LYS A 208 4.42 -0.26 22.09
C LYS A 208 4.29 -1.40 21.08
N HIS A 209 3.13 -2.04 21.01
CA HIS A 209 2.81 -3.10 20.04
C HIS A 209 2.01 -2.59 18.83
N THR A 210 1.89 -1.28 18.63
CA THR A 210 1.32 -0.73 17.39
C THR A 210 2.11 -1.27 16.19
N GLY A 211 1.40 -1.67 15.13
CA GLY A 211 2.00 -2.28 13.94
C GLY A 211 2.39 -3.75 14.07
N ALA A 212 2.01 -4.43 15.15
CA ALA A 212 2.16 -5.89 15.24
C ALA A 212 1.43 -6.60 14.09
N ASP A 213 2.00 -7.71 13.64
CA ASP A 213 1.50 -8.53 12.52
C ASP A 213 1.40 -7.79 11.16
N PRO A 214 2.52 -7.24 10.65
CA PRO A 214 2.51 -6.45 9.42
C PRO A 214 2.26 -7.34 8.18
N LYS A 215 2.59 -8.63 8.26
CA LYS A 215 2.38 -9.62 7.21
C LYS A 215 0.95 -10.17 7.17
N GLN A 216 0.13 -9.86 8.18
CA GLN A 216 -1.23 -10.40 8.37
C GLN A 216 -1.26 -11.93 8.50
N VAL A 217 -0.32 -12.47 9.27
CA VAL A 217 -0.20 -13.89 9.60
C VAL A 217 -1.36 -14.35 10.48
N LEU A 218 -1.84 -13.52 11.42
CA LEU A 218 -2.96 -13.88 12.29
C LEU A 218 -4.27 -14.02 11.49
N PRO A 219 -4.72 -13.02 10.69
CA PRO A 219 -5.87 -13.22 9.81
C PRO A 219 -5.72 -14.42 8.88
N TYR A 220 -4.53 -14.60 8.28
CA TYR A 220 -4.27 -15.72 7.36
C TYR A 220 -4.59 -17.08 7.98
N TYR A 221 -4.09 -17.35 9.19
CA TYR A 221 -4.35 -18.61 9.87
C TYR A 221 -5.80 -18.74 10.32
N LEU A 222 -6.41 -17.66 10.83
CA LEU A 222 -7.77 -17.71 11.37
C LEU A 222 -8.84 -17.93 10.30
N GLU A 223 -8.72 -17.28 9.13
CA GLU A 223 -9.63 -17.46 7.99
C GLU A 223 -9.49 -18.85 7.35
N LYS A 224 -8.34 -19.52 7.53
CA LYS A 224 -8.13 -20.88 7.00
C LYS A 224 -9.05 -21.92 7.67
N TYR A 225 -9.42 -21.72 8.93
CA TYR A 225 -10.19 -22.68 9.73
C TYR A 225 -11.49 -22.10 10.31
N GLY A 226 -11.84 -20.88 9.89
CA GLY A 226 -12.95 -20.10 10.40
C GLY A 226 -13.30 -18.98 9.44
N HIS A 227 -14.02 -17.98 9.95
CA HIS A 227 -14.32 -16.77 9.19
C HIS A 227 -14.26 -15.53 10.07
N TYR A 228 -13.88 -14.40 9.48
CA TYR A 228 -14.08 -13.09 10.08
C TYR A 228 -15.58 -12.76 10.20
N GLU A 229 -16.01 -12.31 11.38
CA GLU A 229 -17.39 -11.89 11.63
C GLU A 229 -17.54 -10.36 11.61
N ARG A 230 -16.75 -9.67 12.44
CA ARG A 230 -16.85 -8.21 12.62
C ARG A 230 -15.62 -7.60 13.27
N THR A 231 -15.52 -6.28 13.20
CA THR A 231 -14.52 -5.49 13.93
C THR A 231 -15.21 -4.45 14.80
N ASP A 232 -14.94 -4.50 16.09
CA ASP A 232 -15.36 -3.51 17.07
C ASP A 232 -14.25 -2.46 17.25
N THR A 233 -14.57 -1.19 17.00
CA THR A 233 -13.59 -0.09 16.98
C THR A 233 -13.59 0.71 18.28
N PHE A 234 -12.42 0.84 18.91
CA PHE A 234 -12.23 1.61 20.15
C PHE A 234 -11.20 2.74 19.96
N GLU A 235 -11.05 3.60 20.98
CA GLU A 235 -10.11 4.74 20.94
C GLU A 235 -8.65 4.29 20.74
N TYR A 236 -8.22 3.21 21.41
CA TYR A 236 -6.80 2.78 21.47
C TYR A 236 -6.48 1.49 20.71
N PHE A 237 -7.51 0.73 20.31
CA PHE A 237 -7.38 -0.54 19.62
C PHE A 237 -8.65 -0.84 18.81
N ASP A 238 -8.55 -1.74 17.85
CA ASP A 238 -9.68 -2.41 17.21
C ASP A 238 -9.67 -3.89 17.61
N ILE A 239 -10.83 -4.52 17.66
CA ILE A 239 -10.96 -5.94 17.98
C ILE A 239 -11.68 -6.63 16.84
N SER A 240 -10.96 -7.46 16.09
CA SER A 240 -11.53 -8.28 15.02
C SER A 240 -11.93 -9.64 15.57
N THR A 241 -13.19 -10.02 15.41
CA THR A 241 -13.75 -11.30 15.87
C THR A 241 -13.73 -12.31 14.74
N TYR A 242 -13.10 -13.46 15.00
CA TYR A 242 -13.07 -14.62 14.12
C TYR A 242 -13.78 -15.78 14.79
N VAL A 243 -14.65 -16.46 14.04
CA VAL A 243 -15.38 -17.65 14.50
C VAL A 243 -14.77 -18.87 13.82
N LEU A 244 -14.24 -19.80 14.62
CA LEU A 244 -13.67 -21.04 14.12
C LEU A 244 -14.78 -22.02 13.78
N GLU A 245 -14.79 -22.48 12.53
CA GLU A 245 -15.71 -23.51 12.05
C GLU A 245 -15.17 -24.92 12.39
N THR A 246 -13.85 -25.03 12.45
CA THR A 246 -13.16 -26.24 12.88
C THR A 246 -13.00 -26.23 14.40
N GLN A 247 -13.38 -27.32 15.07
CA GLN A 247 -13.08 -27.48 16.48
C GLN A 247 -11.61 -27.85 16.68
N ALA A 248 -10.91 -27.12 17.55
CA ALA A 248 -9.51 -27.34 17.90
C ALA A 248 -8.56 -27.55 16.68
N PRO A 249 -8.53 -26.62 15.70
CA PRO A 249 -7.65 -26.71 14.55
C PRO A 249 -6.18 -26.71 14.97
N ASP A 250 -5.38 -27.53 14.28
CA ASP A 250 -3.92 -27.50 14.37
C ASP A 250 -3.37 -26.56 13.31
N PHE A 251 -3.06 -25.32 13.70
CA PHE A 251 -2.43 -24.36 12.80
C PHE A 251 -0.94 -24.69 12.55
N ALA A 252 -0.32 -25.47 13.44
CA ALA A 252 1.08 -25.88 13.33
C ALA A 252 1.29 -27.08 12.40
N ALA A 253 0.22 -27.79 12.03
CA ALA A 253 0.21 -28.72 10.92
C ALA A 253 0.48 -27.96 9.61
N GLY A 254 1.76 -27.72 9.35
CA GLY A 254 2.23 -26.91 8.21
C GLY A 254 1.71 -27.43 6.88
N GLU A 255 1.55 -26.51 5.93
CA GLU A 255 1.14 -26.81 4.57
C GLU A 255 2.27 -27.51 3.81
N LYS A 256 1.90 -28.44 2.92
CA LYS A 256 2.85 -28.97 1.95
C LYS A 256 2.95 -27.99 0.78
N LEU A 257 4.08 -27.31 0.67
CA LEU A 257 4.35 -26.43 -0.46
C LEU A 257 4.57 -27.22 -1.75
N THR A 258 3.93 -26.77 -2.83
CA THR A 258 4.26 -27.15 -4.20
C THR A 258 5.58 -26.50 -4.56
N ALA A 259 6.62 -27.31 -4.83
CA ALA A 259 7.93 -26.81 -5.18
C ALA A 259 7.91 -26.09 -6.54
N THR A 260 8.58 -24.95 -6.63
CA THR A 260 8.75 -24.18 -7.85
C THR A 260 10.13 -23.52 -7.88
N ALA A 261 10.56 -23.04 -9.04
CA ALA A 261 11.85 -22.39 -9.23
C ALA A 261 11.71 -21.22 -10.21
N LEU A 262 10.92 -20.21 -9.82
CA LEU A 262 10.69 -19.02 -10.63
C LEU A 262 11.62 -17.89 -10.18
N ASP A 263 12.49 -17.45 -11.07
CA ASP A 263 13.44 -16.36 -10.81
C ASP A 263 12.87 -15.02 -11.29
N PHE A 264 12.74 -14.07 -10.37
CA PHE A 264 12.32 -12.69 -10.61
C PHE A 264 13.54 -11.77 -10.61
N GLY A 265 13.88 -11.24 -11.79
CA GLY A 265 14.95 -10.26 -11.99
C GLY A 265 16.32 -10.72 -11.51
N SER A 266 16.55 -12.06 -11.43
CA SER A 266 17.72 -12.74 -10.82
C SER A 266 18.05 -12.35 -9.37
N GLN A 267 17.17 -11.59 -8.71
CA GLN A 267 17.36 -11.07 -7.35
C GLN A 267 16.50 -11.79 -6.30
N LEU A 268 15.40 -12.41 -6.73
CA LEU A 268 14.47 -13.13 -5.86
C LEU A 268 13.97 -14.39 -6.56
N ARG A 269 13.96 -15.52 -5.84
CA ARG A 269 13.44 -16.79 -6.34
C ARG A 269 12.22 -17.22 -5.55
N LEU A 270 11.12 -17.56 -6.22
CA LEU A 270 10.03 -18.30 -5.60
C LEU A 270 10.41 -19.79 -5.57
N THR A 271 10.43 -20.37 -4.37
CA THR A 271 10.87 -21.76 -4.11
C THR A 271 9.71 -22.71 -3.88
N GLY A 272 8.56 -22.19 -3.43
CA GLY A 272 7.36 -22.97 -3.25
C GLY A 272 6.13 -22.10 -3.02
N TYR A 273 4.96 -22.69 -3.21
CA TYR A 273 3.68 -22.06 -2.89
C TYR A 273 2.65 -23.08 -2.41
N ALA A 274 1.64 -22.62 -1.68
CA ALA A 274 0.44 -23.38 -1.34
C ALA A 274 -0.77 -22.46 -1.39
N LEU A 275 -1.91 -22.97 -1.84
CA LEU A 275 -3.18 -22.26 -1.86
C LEU A 275 -4.32 -23.21 -1.53
N GLY A 276 -5.45 -22.66 -1.11
CA GLY A 276 -6.68 -23.42 -0.88
C GLY A 276 -7.82 -22.54 -0.41
N ASP A 277 -8.94 -23.20 -0.11
CA ASP A 277 -10.18 -22.54 0.32
C ASP A 277 -10.09 -22.08 1.78
N ALA A 278 -10.64 -20.91 2.08
CA ALA A 278 -10.87 -20.46 3.44
C ALA A 278 -12.09 -21.20 4.04
N GLY A 279 -12.10 -21.41 5.35
CA GLY A 279 -13.21 -22.06 6.06
C GLY A 279 -13.42 -23.57 5.86
N GLU A 280 -12.89 -24.23 4.81
CA GLU A 280 -13.11 -25.67 4.57
C GLU A 280 -11.84 -26.55 4.66
N VAL A 281 -11.65 -27.18 5.84
CA VAL A 281 -10.47 -28.02 6.16
C VAL A 281 -10.24 -29.17 5.17
N ALA A 282 -11.31 -29.73 4.62
CA ALA A 282 -11.23 -30.86 3.69
C ALA A 282 -10.53 -30.51 2.37
N HIS A 283 -10.54 -29.22 1.99
CA HIS A 283 -10.04 -28.71 0.71
C HIS A 283 -8.87 -27.74 0.87
N VAL A 284 -8.23 -27.68 2.04
CA VAL A 284 -6.98 -26.91 2.29
C VAL A 284 -5.79 -27.33 1.39
N SER A 285 -5.93 -28.41 0.62
CA SER A 285 -4.93 -28.85 -0.36
C SER A 285 -5.44 -28.91 -1.80
N ASP A 286 -6.69 -28.53 -2.02
CA ASP A 286 -7.32 -28.44 -3.33
C ASP A 286 -7.47 -26.95 -3.69
N PRO A 287 -6.97 -26.50 -4.84
CA PRO A 287 -7.12 -25.11 -5.25
C PRO A 287 -8.60 -24.82 -5.59
N GLN A 288 -9.39 -24.50 -4.58
CA GLN A 288 -10.77 -24.05 -4.70
C GLN A 288 -11.00 -22.81 -3.82
N ALA A 289 -12.01 -22.02 -4.15
CA ALA A 289 -12.51 -20.94 -3.30
C ALA A 289 -14.00 -20.70 -3.56
N ARG A 290 -14.74 -20.27 -2.54
CA ARG A 290 -16.16 -19.92 -2.72
C ARG A 290 -16.33 -18.49 -3.23
N SER A 291 -17.41 -18.28 -3.99
CA SER A 291 -17.87 -16.93 -4.31
C SER A 291 -18.26 -16.17 -3.04
N ASN A 292 -17.89 -14.89 -2.96
CA ASN A 292 -18.02 -14.06 -1.74
C ASN A 292 -17.22 -14.56 -0.53
N ASP A 293 -16.04 -15.14 -0.79
CA ASP A 293 -15.16 -15.69 0.25
C ASP A 293 -13.68 -15.38 -0.07
N LEU A 294 -12.75 -15.98 0.67
CA LEU A 294 -11.31 -15.75 0.52
C LEU A 294 -10.59 -16.98 -0.06
N LEU A 295 -9.68 -16.74 -0.99
CA LEU A 295 -8.64 -17.71 -1.37
C LEU A 295 -7.37 -17.37 -0.60
N TRP A 296 -6.87 -18.28 0.22
CA TRP A 296 -5.58 -18.07 0.88
C TRP A 296 -4.42 -18.56 0.02
N LEU A 297 -3.28 -17.88 0.11
CA LEU A 297 -2.06 -18.23 -0.60
C LEU A 297 -0.83 -17.95 0.26
N ARG A 298 0.07 -18.93 0.33
CA ARG A 298 1.41 -18.79 0.90
C ARG A 298 2.45 -18.90 -0.21
N LEU A 299 3.42 -17.99 -0.18
CA LEU A 299 4.56 -17.95 -1.11
C LEU A 299 5.86 -18.02 -0.31
N ALA A 300 6.79 -18.92 -0.69
CA ALA A 300 8.10 -19.06 -0.06
C ALA A 300 9.21 -18.52 -0.97
N TRP A 301 9.89 -17.49 -0.51
CA TRP A 301 10.89 -16.73 -1.26
C TRP A 301 12.31 -17.05 -0.81
N LEU A 302 13.26 -16.98 -1.72
CA LEU A 302 14.70 -17.02 -1.46
C LEU A 302 15.35 -15.78 -2.07
N LYS A 303 16.07 -15.00 -1.26
CA LYS A 303 16.88 -13.86 -1.77
C LYS A 303 18.14 -14.38 -2.45
N THR A 304 18.28 -14.16 -3.75
CA THR A 304 19.40 -14.67 -4.56
C THR A 304 20.47 -13.62 -4.87
N ALA A 305 20.11 -12.33 -4.84
CA ALA A 305 21.06 -11.22 -5.02
C ALA A 305 20.63 -9.98 -4.20
N GLU A 306 21.50 -8.97 -4.15
CA GLU A 306 21.17 -7.68 -3.55
C GLU A 306 20.14 -6.92 -4.40
N GLN A 307 19.32 -6.12 -3.72
CA GLN A 307 18.20 -5.38 -4.30
C GLN A 307 18.40 -3.89 -4.02
N THR A 308 18.09 -3.05 -5.00
CA THR A 308 18.25 -1.58 -4.88
C THR A 308 17.05 -0.89 -4.24
N GLU A 309 15.88 -1.51 -4.31
CA GLU A 309 14.62 -1.03 -3.73
C GLU A 309 13.83 -2.18 -3.09
N ASN A 310 12.85 -1.87 -2.25
CA ASN A 310 11.98 -2.91 -1.70
C ASN A 310 11.05 -3.44 -2.79
N LEU A 311 10.72 -4.72 -2.68
CA LEU A 311 9.88 -5.40 -3.66
C LEU A 311 8.47 -5.63 -3.11
N LYS A 312 7.47 -5.53 -3.99
CA LYS A 312 6.09 -5.92 -3.74
C LYS A 312 5.73 -7.13 -4.60
N ALA A 313 4.89 -8.00 -4.08
CA ALA A 313 4.28 -9.08 -4.83
C ALA A 313 2.81 -8.74 -5.11
N SER A 314 2.43 -8.83 -6.39
CA SER A 314 1.08 -8.67 -6.91
C SER A 314 0.50 -10.04 -7.24
N VAL A 315 -0.59 -10.41 -6.58
CA VAL A 315 -1.33 -11.63 -6.84
C VAL A 315 -2.65 -11.27 -7.50
N GLN A 316 -2.92 -11.85 -8.65
CA GLN A 316 -4.02 -11.49 -9.52
C GLN A 316 -4.81 -12.73 -9.93
N ILE A 317 -6.14 -12.65 -9.88
CA ILE A 317 -7.05 -13.70 -10.33
C ILE A 317 -7.64 -13.28 -11.67
N TYR A 318 -7.55 -14.16 -12.66
CA TYR A 318 -8.12 -13.97 -13.99
C TYR A 318 -9.15 -15.04 -14.32
N THR A 319 -10.15 -14.68 -15.12
CA THR A 319 -10.98 -15.64 -15.85
C THR A 319 -10.14 -16.37 -16.91
N GLN A 320 -10.60 -17.53 -17.40
CA GLN A 320 -9.95 -18.20 -18.54
C GLN A 320 -9.95 -17.34 -19.81
N ALA A 321 -10.94 -16.43 -19.93
CA ALA A 321 -11.01 -15.42 -20.99
C ALA A 321 -10.05 -14.23 -20.80
N GLY A 322 -9.23 -14.20 -19.74
CA GLY A 322 -8.21 -13.18 -19.52
C GLY A 322 -8.69 -11.90 -18.83
N GLN A 323 -9.85 -11.93 -18.17
CA GLN A 323 -10.40 -10.76 -17.47
C GLN A 323 -9.97 -10.76 -16.00
N LEU A 324 -9.51 -9.61 -15.49
CA LEU A 324 -9.11 -9.47 -14.09
C LEU A 324 -10.33 -9.49 -13.16
N VAL A 325 -10.32 -10.41 -12.19
CA VAL A 325 -11.38 -10.60 -11.20
C VAL A 325 -11.03 -9.92 -9.88
N SER A 326 -9.80 -10.14 -9.41
CA SER A 326 -9.31 -9.66 -8.11
C SER A 326 -7.80 -9.47 -8.14
N GLN A 327 -7.31 -8.49 -7.39
CA GLN A 327 -5.88 -8.20 -7.27
C GLN A 327 -5.56 -7.80 -5.83
N ILE A 328 -4.44 -8.30 -5.31
CA ILE A 328 -3.87 -7.89 -4.04
C ILE A 328 -2.37 -7.68 -4.16
N ASP A 329 -1.88 -6.56 -3.65
CA ASP A 329 -0.47 -6.20 -3.67
C ASP A 329 0.05 -6.11 -2.23
N LYS A 330 1.12 -6.85 -1.92
CA LYS A 330 1.77 -6.81 -0.60
C LYS A 330 3.25 -6.49 -0.72
N LEU A 331 3.75 -5.68 0.21
CA LEU A 331 5.18 -5.43 0.38
C LEU A 331 5.86 -6.69 0.91
N LEU A 332 6.96 -7.11 0.28
CA LEU A 332 7.75 -8.23 0.75
C LEU A 332 8.59 -7.77 1.94
N GLN A 333 8.20 -8.23 3.13
CA GLN A 333 8.82 -7.87 4.40
C GLN A 333 9.23 -9.12 5.18
N SER A 334 10.31 -8.97 5.95
CA SER A 334 10.71 -9.96 6.93
C SER A 334 9.77 -9.90 8.12
N ASN A 335 9.43 -11.07 8.64
CA ASN A 335 8.65 -11.23 9.86
C ASN A 335 9.38 -10.62 11.07
N ILE A 336 10.70 -10.76 11.14
CA ILE A 336 11.52 -10.26 12.25
C ILE A 336 11.92 -8.80 11.99
N LEU A 337 11.63 -7.91 12.95
CA LEU A 337 11.91 -6.46 12.87
C LEU A 337 11.19 -5.71 11.74
N GLN A 338 10.30 -6.38 10.99
CA GLN A 338 9.40 -5.76 9.99
C GLN A 338 10.15 -5.00 8.88
N VAL A 339 11.30 -5.54 8.43
CA VAL A 339 12.16 -4.88 7.43
C VAL A 339 11.81 -5.31 6.01
N GLY A 340 11.87 -4.37 5.06
CA GLY A 340 11.65 -4.64 3.64
C GLY A 340 12.74 -5.51 2.99
N SER A 341 12.45 -5.99 1.78
CA SER A 341 13.28 -6.98 1.07
C SER A 341 14.75 -6.56 0.82
N THR A 342 15.02 -5.26 0.72
CA THR A 342 16.40 -4.72 0.62
C THR A 342 17.28 -5.16 1.77
N LYS A 343 16.73 -5.24 2.99
CA LYS A 343 17.46 -5.54 4.22
C LYS A 343 17.53 -7.03 4.55
N TRP A 344 16.92 -7.89 3.74
CA TRP A 344 17.00 -9.33 3.94
C TRP A 344 18.45 -9.81 3.77
N PRO A 345 18.96 -10.72 4.61
CA PRO A 345 20.24 -11.38 4.36
C PRO A 345 20.24 -12.11 3.01
N LEU A 346 21.40 -12.20 2.36
CA LEU A 346 21.56 -13.03 1.17
C LEU A 346 21.28 -14.50 1.51
N ASN A 347 20.53 -15.20 0.66
CA ASN A 347 20.00 -16.55 0.89
C ASN A 347 18.99 -16.67 2.04
N ALA A 348 18.45 -15.56 2.55
CA ALA A 348 17.31 -15.61 3.46
C ALA A 348 16.10 -16.25 2.77
N VAL A 349 15.40 -17.09 3.53
CA VAL A 349 14.11 -17.65 3.15
C VAL A 349 13.03 -16.92 3.93
N GLU A 350 12.05 -16.37 3.22
CA GLU A 350 10.97 -15.58 3.80
C GLU A 350 9.64 -16.00 3.18
N ASP A 351 8.60 -16.10 4.00
CA ASP A 351 7.25 -16.40 3.53
C ASP A 351 6.45 -15.13 3.26
N SER A 352 5.41 -15.21 2.44
CA SER A 352 4.38 -14.18 2.29
C SER A 352 3.01 -14.81 2.29
N TYR A 353 2.06 -14.18 2.98
CA TYR A 353 0.73 -14.71 3.23
C TYR A 353 -0.31 -13.77 2.62
N PHE A 354 -1.23 -14.33 1.85
CA PHE A 354 -2.28 -13.59 1.16
C PHE A 354 -3.64 -14.18 1.51
N LEU A 355 -4.61 -13.29 1.65
CA LEU A 355 -6.03 -13.58 1.68
C LEU A 355 -6.63 -12.79 0.52
N ILE A 356 -6.93 -13.49 -0.56
CA ILE A 356 -7.33 -12.89 -1.83
C ILE A 356 -8.85 -12.96 -1.90
N PRO A 357 -9.56 -11.83 -1.91
CA PRO A 357 -11.01 -11.86 -1.94
C PRO A 357 -11.52 -12.34 -3.29
N ILE A 358 -12.44 -13.30 -3.26
CA ILE A 358 -13.28 -13.69 -4.39
C ILE A 358 -14.54 -12.83 -4.34
N PRO A 359 -14.75 -11.91 -5.29
CA PRO A 359 -15.87 -10.99 -5.23
C PRO A 359 -17.22 -11.72 -5.14
N PRO A 360 -18.24 -11.11 -4.53
CA PRO A 360 -19.58 -11.66 -4.54
C PRO A 360 -20.12 -11.79 -5.96
N ALA A 361 -20.97 -12.78 -6.16
CA ALA A 361 -21.56 -13.16 -7.44
C ALA A 361 -20.53 -13.63 -8.49
N THR A 362 -19.28 -13.92 -8.10
CA THR A 362 -18.31 -14.58 -8.99
C THR A 362 -18.90 -15.92 -9.45
N PRO A 363 -19.01 -16.17 -10.76
CA PRO A 363 -19.58 -17.41 -11.29
C PRO A 363 -18.76 -18.65 -10.92
N PRO A 364 -19.41 -19.82 -10.75
CA PRO A 364 -18.67 -21.07 -10.61
C PRO A 364 -17.90 -21.41 -11.90
N GLY A 365 -16.66 -21.86 -11.77
CA GLY A 365 -15.83 -22.19 -12.93
C GLY A 365 -14.34 -22.25 -12.62
N SER A 366 -13.52 -22.37 -13.67
CA SER A 366 -12.06 -22.39 -13.55
C SER A 366 -11.49 -20.98 -13.67
N TYR A 367 -10.54 -20.66 -12.81
CA TYR A 367 -9.87 -19.36 -12.74
C TYR A 367 -8.36 -19.56 -12.65
N THR A 368 -7.60 -18.57 -13.12
CA THR A 368 -6.14 -18.62 -13.13
C THR A 368 -5.58 -17.62 -12.14
N LEU A 369 -4.73 -18.11 -11.24
CA LEU A 369 -3.95 -17.31 -10.31
C LEU A 369 -2.62 -16.93 -10.96
N ARG A 370 -2.36 -15.63 -11.11
CA ARG A 370 -1.12 -15.08 -11.65
C ARG A 370 -0.36 -14.27 -10.60
N LEU A 371 0.96 -14.24 -10.74
CA LEU A 371 1.88 -13.59 -9.81
C LEU A 371 2.83 -12.65 -10.58
N ALA A 372 3.07 -11.48 -10.04
CA ALA A 372 4.13 -10.57 -10.47
C ALA A 372 4.89 -10.03 -9.25
N VAL A 373 6.16 -9.68 -9.44
CA VAL A 373 6.98 -8.99 -8.43
C VAL A 373 7.46 -7.69 -9.04
N TYR A 374 7.41 -6.59 -8.30
CA TYR A 374 7.72 -5.27 -8.81
C TYR A 374 8.35 -4.37 -7.73
N GLY A 375 9.07 -3.34 -8.16
CA GLY A 375 9.71 -2.37 -7.26
C GLY A 375 8.70 -1.44 -6.57
N GLU A 376 8.86 -1.20 -5.26
CA GLU A 376 8.00 -0.29 -4.49
C GLU A 376 8.10 1.17 -4.97
N GLU A 377 9.29 1.62 -5.35
CA GLU A 377 9.53 3.00 -5.80
C GLU A 377 9.32 3.11 -7.30
N SER A 378 9.88 2.18 -8.08
CA SER A 378 9.81 2.22 -9.55
C SER A 378 8.44 1.83 -10.12
N GLN A 379 7.64 1.04 -9.37
CA GLN A 379 6.42 0.39 -9.84
C GLN A 379 6.63 -0.53 -11.06
N SER A 380 7.89 -0.85 -11.40
CA SER A 380 8.26 -1.66 -12.56
C SER A 380 8.30 -3.14 -12.19
N ARG A 381 7.69 -4.00 -13.00
CA ARG A 381 7.72 -5.45 -12.78
C ARG A 381 9.10 -6.02 -13.12
N LEU A 382 9.53 -6.96 -12.30
CA LEU A 382 10.74 -7.74 -12.54
C LEU A 382 10.47 -8.77 -13.64
N PRO A 383 11.43 -8.99 -14.56
CA PRO A 383 11.31 -10.05 -15.55
C PRO A 383 11.34 -11.42 -14.87
N VAL A 384 10.57 -12.38 -15.38
CA VAL A 384 10.50 -13.75 -14.86
C VAL A 384 11.22 -14.69 -15.81
N SER A 385 12.14 -15.51 -15.29
CA SER A 385 12.71 -16.62 -16.05
C SER A 385 11.87 -17.87 -15.79
N SER A 386 11.13 -18.32 -16.81
CA SER A 386 10.30 -19.53 -16.76
C SER A 386 10.24 -20.22 -18.12
N ASP A 387 9.99 -21.53 -18.12
CA ASP A 387 9.76 -22.32 -19.33
C ASP A 387 8.42 -21.97 -20.01
N THR A 388 7.45 -21.50 -19.22
CA THR A 388 6.19 -20.93 -19.70
C THR A 388 6.35 -19.46 -20.07
N PRO A 389 5.70 -18.96 -21.13
CA PRO A 389 5.75 -17.54 -21.48
C PRO A 389 5.21 -16.69 -20.32
N ALA A 390 6.06 -15.83 -19.77
CA ALA A 390 5.64 -14.79 -18.83
C ALA A 390 5.30 -13.54 -19.64
N GLU A 391 4.03 -13.16 -19.69
CA GLU A 391 3.61 -11.90 -20.31
C GLU A 391 3.94 -10.77 -19.34
N ALA A 392 4.91 -9.94 -19.70
CA ALA A 392 5.18 -8.71 -18.97
C ALA A 392 5.48 -8.88 -17.47
N GLY A 393 6.30 -9.90 -17.12
CA GLY A 393 6.66 -10.19 -15.72
C GLY A 393 5.50 -10.76 -14.88
N LEU A 394 4.36 -11.05 -15.50
CA LEU A 394 3.22 -11.73 -14.90
C LEU A 394 3.24 -13.20 -15.32
N ILE A 395 3.31 -14.09 -14.34
CA ILE A 395 3.41 -15.54 -14.56
C ILE A 395 2.20 -16.26 -13.97
N THR A 396 1.68 -17.26 -14.66
CA THR A 396 0.66 -18.16 -14.13
C THR A 396 1.25 -19.06 -13.05
N LEU A 397 0.68 -19.00 -11.85
CA LEU A 397 1.12 -19.79 -10.69
C LEU A 397 0.37 -21.13 -10.59
N SER A 398 -0.96 -21.07 -10.66
CA SER A 398 -1.86 -22.24 -10.60
C SER A 398 -3.24 -21.86 -11.14
N ASP A 399 -3.98 -22.85 -11.63
CA ASP A 399 -5.42 -22.74 -11.80
C ASP A 399 -6.14 -23.20 -10.52
N PHE A 400 -7.36 -22.70 -10.29
CA PHE A 400 -8.22 -23.06 -9.17
C PHE A 400 -9.70 -22.99 -9.58
N THR A 401 -10.59 -23.62 -8.81
CA THR A 401 -12.03 -23.64 -9.10
C THR A 401 -12.80 -22.74 -8.14
N VAL A 402 -13.64 -21.86 -8.67
CA VAL A 402 -14.62 -21.12 -7.87
C VAL A 402 -15.90 -21.93 -7.75
N THR A 403 -16.42 -22.06 -6.54
CA THR A 403 -17.70 -22.70 -6.23
C THR A 403 -18.77 -21.67 -5.83
N PRO A 404 -20.06 -22.03 -5.85
CA PRO A 404 -21.13 -21.14 -5.39
C PRO A 404 -20.92 -20.63 -3.97
N ALA A 405 -21.50 -19.45 -3.67
CA ALA A 405 -21.48 -18.88 -2.33
C ALA A 405 -22.23 -19.78 -1.33
N GLN A 406 -21.74 -19.83 -0.08
CA GLN A 406 -22.36 -20.65 0.98
C GLN A 406 -23.77 -20.17 1.36
N LYS A 407 -23.98 -18.85 1.30
CA LYS A 407 -25.26 -18.19 1.56
C LYS A 407 -25.74 -17.49 0.29
N PRO A 408 -27.04 -17.53 -0.02
CA PRO A 408 -27.59 -16.71 -1.09
C PRO A 408 -27.24 -15.24 -0.87
N LEU A 409 -26.84 -14.57 -1.95
CA LEU A 409 -26.49 -13.15 -1.92
C LEU A 409 -27.76 -12.31 -2.08
N ASP A 410 -27.90 -11.27 -1.25
CA ASP A 410 -28.91 -10.25 -1.45
C ASP A 410 -28.37 -9.19 -2.42
N PRO A 411 -29.06 -8.89 -3.54
CA PRO A 411 -28.66 -7.80 -4.43
C PRO A 411 -28.52 -6.45 -3.74
N ASP A 412 -29.29 -6.19 -2.68
CA ASP A 412 -29.25 -4.91 -1.95
C ASP A 412 -27.98 -4.73 -1.11
N ASP A 413 -27.27 -5.82 -0.80
CA ASP A 413 -25.99 -5.79 -0.09
C ASP A 413 -24.81 -5.43 -1.03
N LEU A 414 -25.03 -5.47 -2.35
CA LEU A 414 -23.99 -5.21 -3.34
C LEU A 414 -23.89 -3.72 -3.68
N LYS A 415 -22.66 -3.22 -3.74
CA LYS A 415 -22.39 -1.86 -4.20
C LYS A 415 -22.43 -1.82 -5.73
N VAL A 416 -23.52 -1.28 -6.27
CA VAL A 416 -23.71 -1.10 -7.71
C VAL A 416 -23.48 0.38 -8.06
N ALA A 417 -22.57 0.66 -8.99
CA ALA A 417 -22.27 2.02 -9.42
C ALA A 417 -23.41 2.65 -10.24
N LEU A 418 -24.03 1.85 -11.12
CA LEU A 418 -25.22 2.25 -11.88
C LEU A 418 -26.31 1.17 -11.72
N PRO A 419 -27.26 1.35 -10.78
CA PRO A 419 -28.39 0.45 -10.66
C PRO A 419 -29.33 0.62 -11.87
N VAL A 420 -29.71 -0.51 -12.47
CA VAL A 420 -30.62 -0.57 -13.63
C VAL A 420 -31.93 -1.25 -13.24
N ASN A 421 -31.85 -2.42 -12.58
CA ASN A 421 -32.99 -3.22 -12.12
C ASN A 421 -34.06 -3.44 -13.20
N GLN A 422 -33.63 -3.87 -14.39
CA GLN A 422 -34.52 -4.06 -15.54
C GLN A 422 -34.51 -5.51 -16.02
N GLU A 423 -35.70 -6.09 -16.17
CA GLU A 423 -35.88 -7.39 -16.82
C GLU A 423 -35.70 -7.22 -18.34
N LEU A 424 -34.62 -7.80 -18.90
CA LEU A 424 -34.29 -7.67 -20.32
C LEU A 424 -34.99 -8.75 -21.16
N LEU A 425 -35.16 -9.94 -20.61
CA LEU A 425 -35.98 -11.02 -21.16
C LEU A 425 -36.64 -11.79 -20.01
N PRO A 426 -37.74 -12.51 -20.27
CA PRO A 426 -38.45 -13.22 -19.22
C PRO A 426 -37.53 -14.17 -18.42
N GLY A 427 -37.30 -13.86 -17.15
CA GLY A 427 -36.40 -14.63 -16.27
C GLY A 427 -34.95 -14.15 -16.20
N LEU A 428 -34.57 -13.04 -16.86
CA LEU A 428 -33.25 -12.42 -16.72
C LEU A 428 -33.38 -10.94 -16.41
N THR A 429 -32.86 -10.54 -15.25
CA THR A 429 -32.82 -9.14 -14.82
C THR A 429 -31.39 -8.66 -14.76
N LEU A 430 -31.12 -7.50 -15.37
CA LEU A 430 -29.88 -6.76 -15.12
C LEU A 430 -30.07 -5.91 -13.87
N ILE A 431 -29.38 -6.24 -12.79
CA ILE A 431 -29.39 -5.46 -11.55
C ILE A 431 -28.67 -4.14 -11.77
N GLY A 432 -27.51 -4.17 -12.41
CA GLY A 432 -26.81 -2.97 -12.84
C GLY A 432 -25.32 -3.19 -13.11
N PHE A 433 -24.61 -2.08 -13.26
CA PHE A 433 -23.17 -2.05 -13.48
C PHE A 433 -22.47 -1.77 -12.15
N GLU A 434 -21.59 -2.68 -11.72
CA GLU A 434 -20.69 -2.46 -10.59
C GLU A 434 -19.56 -1.52 -11.02
N THR A 435 -19.05 -1.67 -12.24
CA THR A 435 -18.09 -0.73 -12.86
C THR A 435 -18.57 -0.30 -14.24
N LEU A 436 -18.39 0.98 -14.56
CA LEU A 436 -18.77 1.57 -15.85
C LEU A 436 -17.55 1.68 -16.77
N PRO A 437 -17.73 1.59 -18.10
CA PRO A 437 -16.64 1.70 -19.08
C PRO A 437 -16.01 3.11 -19.21
N GLY A 438 -16.23 4.02 -18.26
CA GLY A 438 -15.83 5.43 -18.34
C GLY A 438 -16.79 6.26 -19.20
N GLN A 439 -16.96 7.55 -18.90
CA GLN A 439 -17.78 8.47 -19.71
C GLN A 439 -17.01 9.08 -20.88
N ALA A 440 -15.70 9.27 -20.70
CA ALA A 440 -14.77 9.73 -21.71
C ALA A 440 -13.57 8.79 -21.73
N VAL A 441 -13.29 8.18 -22.88
CA VAL A 441 -12.22 7.20 -23.05
C VAL A 441 -11.45 7.52 -24.31
N ARG A 442 -10.12 7.37 -24.28
CA ARG A 442 -9.32 7.67 -25.46
C ARG A 442 -9.31 6.51 -26.45
N SER A 443 -9.10 6.87 -27.72
CA SER A 443 -8.84 5.89 -28.78
C SER A 443 -7.68 4.96 -28.41
N GLY A 444 -7.89 3.65 -28.51
CA GLY A 444 -6.90 2.64 -28.14
C GLY A 444 -6.80 2.33 -26.65
N GLU A 445 -7.54 2.99 -25.77
CA GLU A 445 -7.59 2.62 -24.36
C GLU A 445 -8.50 1.41 -24.11
N PRO A 446 -8.18 0.58 -23.10
CA PRO A 446 -9.07 -0.48 -22.66
C PRO A 446 -10.29 0.11 -21.96
N VAL A 447 -11.47 -0.44 -22.25
CA VAL A 447 -12.70 -0.25 -21.49
C VAL A 447 -13.10 -1.54 -20.80
N GLY A 448 -13.60 -1.41 -19.59
CA GLY A 448 -14.05 -2.55 -18.78
C GLY A 448 -15.36 -2.22 -18.08
N ALA A 449 -16.21 -3.22 -17.94
CA ALA A 449 -17.43 -3.13 -17.15
C ALA A 449 -17.70 -4.47 -16.46
N SER A 450 -18.15 -4.41 -15.21
CA SER A 450 -18.70 -5.55 -14.49
C SER A 450 -20.19 -5.36 -14.27
N LEU A 451 -20.96 -6.40 -14.59
CA LEU A 451 -22.42 -6.39 -14.60
C LEU A 451 -22.93 -7.46 -13.66
N LEU A 452 -24.04 -7.19 -12.99
CA LEU A 452 -24.71 -8.11 -12.09
C LEU A 452 -26.04 -8.54 -12.66
N TRP A 453 -26.21 -9.86 -12.80
CA TRP A 453 -27.37 -10.50 -13.39
C TRP A 453 -28.11 -11.33 -12.37
N LEU A 454 -29.44 -11.23 -12.36
CA LEU A 454 -30.31 -12.05 -11.53
C LEU A 454 -31.17 -12.97 -12.42
N ALA A 455 -31.08 -14.27 -12.18
CA ALA A 455 -31.98 -15.26 -12.77
C ALA A 455 -33.31 -15.31 -12.02
N GLY A 456 -34.41 -15.33 -12.76
CA GLY A 456 -35.76 -15.57 -12.26
C GLY A 456 -36.23 -17.01 -12.51
N ASP A 457 -37.53 -17.22 -12.36
CA ASP A 457 -38.15 -18.57 -12.42
C ASP A 457 -38.26 -19.17 -13.82
N LYS A 458 -37.96 -18.42 -14.88
CA LYS A 458 -38.09 -18.87 -16.27
C LYS A 458 -36.75 -19.38 -16.80
N SER A 459 -36.80 -20.49 -17.53
CA SER A 459 -35.63 -21.04 -18.22
C SER A 459 -35.08 -20.04 -19.22
N LEU A 460 -33.77 -19.78 -19.13
CA LEU A 460 -33.05 -18.94 -20.06
C LEU A 460 -32.66 -19.73 -21.33
N PRO A 461 -32.49 -19.05 -22.48
CA PRO A 461 -31.81 -19.62 -23.64
C PRO A 461 -30.40 -20.09 -23.29
N ASP A 462 -29.89 -21.07 -24.02
CA ASP A 462 -28.52 -21.57 -23.82
C ASP A 462 -27.50 -20.61 -24.43
N ASN A 463 -26.40 -20.35 -23.72
CA ASN A 463 -25.29 -19.49 -24.15
C ASN A 463 -25.70 -18.10 -24.66
N LEU A 464 -26.37 -17.32 -23.83
CA LEU A 464 -26.52 -15.89 -24.09
C LEU A 464 -25.15 -15.19 -23.97
N VAL A 465 -24.88 -14.31 -24.92
CA VAL A 465 -23.69 -13.47 -24.92
C VAL A 465 -24.08 -11.99 -24.96
N MET A 466 -23.28 -11.18 -24.29
CA MET A 466 -23.40 -9.72 -24.23
C MET A 466 -22.23 -9.07 -24.97
N SER A 467 -22.51 -7.93 -25.62
CA SER A 467 -21.49 -7.06 -26.22
C SER A 467 -21.88 -5.61 -26.00
N LEU A 468 -20.88 -4.73 -25.86
CA LEU A 468 -21.09 -3.28 -25.92
C LEU A 468 -21.07 -2.83 -27.37
N VAL A 469 -22.03 -1.99 -27.74
CA VAL A 469 -22.09 -1.34 -29.05
C VAL A 469 -22.23 0.15 -28.87
N VAL A 470 -21.60 0.91 -29.75
CA VAL A 470 -21.69 2.37 -29.79
C VAL A 470 -22.36 2.79 -31.09
N LYS A 471 -23.20 3.82 -30.99
CA LYS A 471 -23.87 4.43 -32.13
C LYS A 471 -23.57 5.93 -32.16
N PRO A 472 -22.99 6.48 -33.24
CA PRO A 472 -22.79 7.92 -33.37
C PRO A 472 -24.14 8.65 -33.31
N GLU A 473 -24.19 9.86 -32.76
CA GLU A 473 -25.45 10.63 -32.72
C GLU A 473 -25.94 11.04 -34.12
N GLU A 474 -25.02 11.21 -35.07
CA GLU A 474 -25.30 11.67 -36.44
C GLU A 474 -25.47 10.53 -37.46
N SER A 475 -25.24 9.27 -37.09
CA SER A 475 -25.33 8.10 -37.97
C SER A 475 -26.23 7.01 -37.40
N ASP A 476 -26.85 6.24 -38.29
CA ASP A 476 -27.63 5.07 -37.89
C ASP A 476 -26.78 3.80 -37.66
N ASP A 477 -25.51 3.83 -38.09
CA ASP A 477 -24.59 2.68 -38.03
C ASP A 477 -24.15 2.37 -36.60
N GLU A 478 -24.24 1.08 -36.22
CA GLU A 478 -23.73 0.59 -34.94
C GLU A 478 -22.35 -0.02 -35.10
N TRP A 479 -21.46 0.30 -34.17
CA TRP A 479 -20.09 -0.21 -34.14
C TRP A 479 -19.90 -1.08 -32.89
N PRO A 480 -19.37 -2.31 -33.03
CA PRO A 480 -19.06 -3.14 -31.88
C PRO A 480 -17.90 -2.51 -31.10
N LEU A 481 -18.13 -2.25 -29.82
CA LEU A 481 -17.09 -1.78 -28.90
C LEU A 481 -16.36 -2.94 -28.25
N SER A 482 -17.05 -4.06 -28.04
CA SER A 482 -16.51 -5.30 -27.49
C SER A 482 -16.87 -6.51 -28.33
N GLU A 483 -16.05 -7.55 -28.26
CA GLU A 483 -16.45 -8.88 -28.70
C GLU A 483 -17.62 -9.40 -27.83
N PRO A 484 -18.50 -10.24 -28.38
CA PRO A 484 -19.53 -10.92 -27.59
C PRO A 484 -18.91 -11.89 -26.57
N VAL A 485 -19.30 -11.76 -25.31
CA VAL A 485 -18.84 -12.63 -24.20
C VAL A 485 -20.03 -13.18 -23.43
N GLY A 486 -19.89 -14.35 -22.79
CA GLY A 486 -20.97 -14.91 -21.96
C GLY A 486 -21.37 -13.99 -20.80
N LEU A 487 -22.65 -14.02 -20.43
CA LEU A 487 -23.19 -13.14 -19.37
C LEU A 487 -22.50 -13.31 -18.01
N ALA A 488 -22.01 -14.52 -17.73
CA ALA A 488 -21.24 -14.88 -16.53
C ALA A 488 -19.91 -15.55 -16.92
N GLY A 489 -19.24 -15.01 -17.94
CA GLY A 489 -18.04 -15.61 -18.52
C GLY A 489 -18.35 -16.96 -19.16
N ASP A 490 -17.59 -17.99 -18.80
CA ASP A 490 -17.73 -19.34 -19.35
C ASP A 490 -18.86 -20.15 -18.69
N TYR A 491 -19.54 -19.60 -17.67
CA TYR A 491 -20.66 -20.28 -17.00
C TYR A 491 -21.96 -20.12 -17.80
N PRO A 492 -22.47 -21.19 -18.45
CA PRO A 492 -23.57 -21.09 -19.40
C PRO A 492 -24.90 -20.75 -18.72
N THR A 493 -25.71 -19.92 -19.38
CA THR A 493 -27.02 -19.45 -18.87
C THR A 493 -28.02 -20.56 -18.57
N LYS A 494 -27.85 -21.74 -19.18
CA LYS A 494 -28.67 -22.93 -18.89
C LYS A 494 -28.40 -23.52 -17.50
N GLY A 495 -27.23 -23.26 -16.92
CA GLY A 495 -26.87 -23.70 -15.58
C GLY A 495 -27.42 -22.81 -14.47
N TRP A 496 -28.03 -21.67 -14.81
CA TRP A 496 -28.52 -20.70 -13.84
C TRP A 496 -29.83 -21.16 -13.23
N GLN A 497 -29.94 -21.04 -11.91
CA GLN A 497 -31.12 -21.36 -11.12
C GLN A 497 -31.87 -20.08 -10.73
N SER A 498 -33.15 -20.19 -10.39
CA SER A 498 -33.92 -19.04 -9.92
C SER A 498 -33.32 -18.50 -8.63
N GLY A 499 -33.08 -17.18 -8.59
CA GLY A 499 -32.39 -16.50 -7.49
C GLY A 499 -30.88 -16.43 -7.63
N ASP A 500 -30.27 -17.07 -8.64
CA ASP A 500 -28.84 -16.94 -8.88
C ASP A 500 -28.48 -15.49 -9.22
N LEU A 501 -27.56 -14.92 -8.44
CA LEU A 501 -26.96 -13.62 -8.67
C LEU A 501 -25.53 -13.82 -9.18
N LEU A 502 -25.28 -13.49 -10.44
CA LEU A 502 -24.03 -13.78 -11.14
C LEU A 502 -23.42 -12.54 -11.77
N ARG A 503 -22.10 -12.48 -11.73
CA ARG A 503 -21.29 -11.38 -12.24
C ARG A 503 -20.76 -11.72 -13.63
N GLY A 504 -20.93 -10.78 -14.56
CA GLY A 504 -20.30 -10.79 -15.87
C GLY A 504 -19.21 -9.75 -15.97
N TRP A 505 -18.17 -10.04 -16.74
CA TRP A 505 -17.14 -9.07 -17.10
C TRP A 505 -17.18 -8.82 -18.60
N LEU A 506 -17.12 -7.56 -18.97
CA LEU A 506 -16.88 -7.09 -20.32
C LEU A 506 -15.54 -6.35 -20.29
N SER A 507 -14.65 -6.72 -21.20
CA SER A 507 -13.43 -5.97 -21.46
C SER A 507 -13.29 -5.84 -22.96
N ALA A 508 -12.92 -4.65 -23.40
CA ALA A 508 -12.61 -4.40 -24.77
C ALA A 508 -11.59 -3.28 -24.88
N ARG A 509 -11.16 -3.01 -26.10
CA ARG A 509 -10.32 -1.86 -26.40
C ARG A 509 -11.03 -1.02 -27.43
N ILE A 510 -11.05 0.29 -27.21
CA ILE A 510 -11.61 1.23 -28.18
C ILE A 510 -10.78 1.12 -29.45
N SER A 511 -11.40 0.67 -30.54
CA SER A 511 -10.72 0.59 -31.82
C SER A 511 -10.15 1.96 -32.17
N PRO A 512 -8.85 2.06 -32.52
CA PRO A 512 -8.26 3.33 -32.95
C PRO A 512 -8.94 3.95 -34.18
N SER A 513 -9.68 3.13 -34.94
CA SER A 513 -10.41 3.51 -36.15
C SER A 513 -11.73 4.24 -35.88
N LEU A 514 -12.25 4.19 -34.65
CA LEU A 514 -13.42 4.97 -34.26
C LEU A 514 -13.06 6.45 -34.21
N GLU A 515 -13.85 7.29 -34.88
CA GLU A 515 -13.62 8.73 -34.89
C GLU A 515 -13.90 9.32 -33.50
N PRO A 516 -13.08 10.27 -33.01
CA PRO A 516 -13.38 10.99 -31.79
C PRO A 516 -14.72 11.72 -31.87
N GLY A 517 -15.55 11.61 -30.83
CA GLY A 517 -16.90 12.18 -30.86
C GLY A 517 -17.82 11.67 -29.75
N LEU A 518 -19.08 12.10 -29.81
CA LEU A 518 -20.15 11.67 -28.91
C LEU A 518 -20.93 10.50 -29.51
N TYR A 519 -21.07 9.45 -28.71
CA TYR A 519 -21.77 8.22 -29.06
C TYR A 519 -22.84 7.90 -28.01
N LYS A 520 -23.84 7.11 -28.40
CA LYS A 520 -24.75 6.44 -27.49
C LYS A 520 -24.28 5.01 -27.26
N LEU A 521 -23.99 4.66 -26.01
CA LEU A 521 -23.57 3.33 -25.61
C LEU A 521 -24.79 2.44 -25.31
N ARG A 522 -24.78 1.22 -25.84
CA ARG A 522 -25.81 0.21 -25.60
C ARG A 522 -25.20 -1.12 -25.21
N LEU A 523 -25.90 -1.85 -24.36
CA LEU A 523 -25.66 -3.26 -24.10
C LEU A 523 -26.53 -4.08 -25.04
N ARG A 524 -25.93 -4.94 -25.86
CA ARG A 524 -26.63 -5.83 -26.78
C ARG A 524 -26.49 -7.28 -26.32
N LEU A 525 -27.60 -8.02 -26.28
CA LEU A 525 -27.67 -9.44 -25.96
C LEU A 525 -28.10 -10.23 -27.19
N VAL A 526 -27.36 -11.29 -27.50
CA VAL A 526 -27.66 -12.22 -28.59
C VAL A 526 -27.52 -13.67 -28.11
N GLU A 527 -28.18 -14.60 -28.80
CA GLU A 527 -27.89 -16.02 -28.63
C GLU A 527 -26.62 -16.37 -29.41
N ALA A 528 -25.65 -17.04 -28.78
CA ALA A 528 -24.38 -17.41 -29.45
C ALA A 528 -24.59 -18.24 -30.74
N THR A 529 -25.69 -19.00 -30.83
CA THR A 529 -26.01 -19.82 -32.01
C THR A 529 -26.64 -19.01 -33.16
N LYS A 530 -27.11 -17.79 -32.90
CA LYS A 530 -27.76 -16.89 -33.86
C LYS A 530 -27.30 -15.45 -33.60
N PRO A 531 -26.03 -15.13 -33.92
CA PRO A 531 -25.46 -13.82 -33.62
C PRO A 531 -26.19 -12.65 -34.31
N ASP A 532 -26.85 -12.91 -35.44
CA ASP A 532 -27.65 -11.90 -36.17
C ASP A 532 -29.04 -11.65 -35.56
N ALA A 533 -29.48 -12.48 -34.61
CA ALA A 533 -30.78 -12.36 -33.95
C ALA A 533 -30.62 -11.68 -32.59
N GLU A 534 -30.84 -10.37 -32.56
CA GLU A 534 -30.89 -9.60 -31.32
C GLU A 534 -32.01 -10.11 -30.40
N VAL A 535 -31.66 -10.43 -29.15
CA VAL A 535 -32.59 -10.88 -28.11
C VAL A 535 -33.08 -9.70 -27.29
N ALA A 536 -32.16 -8.82 -26.88
CA ALA A 536 -32.45 -7.62 -26.12
C ALA A 536 -31.36 -6.55 -26.32
N THR A 537 -31.75 -5.28 -26.20
CA THR A 537 -30.84 -4.14 -26.19
C THR A 537 -31.23 -3.18 -25.06
N LEU A 538 -30.23 -2.60 -24.40
CA LEU A 538 -30.42 -1.65 -23.31
C LEU A 538 -29.57 -0.40 -23.56
N PRO A 539 -30.17 0.80 -23.68
CA PRO A 539 -29.41 2.04 -23.70
C PRO A 539 -28.78 2.29 -22.31
N ILE A 540 -27.45 2.47 -22.29
CA ILE A 540 -26.72 2.77 -21.05
C ILE A 540 -26.63 4.29 -20.86
N GLY A 541 -26.22 5.02 -21.90
CA GLY A 541 -26.07 6.47 -21.84
C GLY A 541 -25.11 7.02 -22.89
N ASP A 542 -24.67 8.25 -22.64
CA ASP A 542 -23.74 8.96 -23.52
C ASP A 542 -22.30 8.51 -23.24
N PHE A 543 -21.52 8.37 -24.30
CA PHE A 543 -20.14 7.89 -24.27
C PHE A 543 -19.29 8.73 -25.21
N GLN A 544 -18.26 9.36 -24.68
CA GLN A 544 -17.36 10.22 -25.43
C GLN A 544 -16.07 9.48 -25.76
N ILE A 545 -15.75 9.40 -27.05
CA ILE A 545 -14.43 8.92 -27.49
C ILE A 545 -13.56 10.14 -27.68
N GLU A 546 -12.53 10.24 -26.85
CA GLU A 546 -11.47 11.24 -27.00
C GLU A 546 -10.39 10.71 -27.95
N GLY A 547 -9.75 11.65 -28.63
CA GLY A 547 -8.62 11.34 -29.49
C GLY A 547 -7.94 12.62 -29.92
N TRP A 548 -7.10 12.50 -30.93
CA TRP A 548 -6.34 13.61 -31.47
C TRP A 548 -6.54 13.73 -32.98
N PRO A 549 -6.24 14.90 -33.57
CA PRO A 549 -6.24 15.05 -35.01
C PRO A 549 -5.27 14.05 -35.65
N ARG A 550 -5.82 13.15 -36.48
CA ARG A 550 -5.04 12.15 -37.21
C ARG A 550 -4.31 12.82 -38.37
N VAL A 551 -2.99 12.62 -38.48
CA VAL A 551 -2.16 13.17 -39.55
C VAL A 551 -1.63 12.03 -40.41
N PHE A 552 -1.93 12.02 -41.70
CA PHE A 552 -1.47 10.99 -42.64
C PHE A 552 -0.50 11.53 -43.70
N ASP A 553 -0.32 12.86 -43.74
CA ASP A 553 0.66 13.48 -44.61
C ASP A 553 2.05 13.44 -43.94
N PRO A 554 3.10 13.02 -44.67
CA PRO A 554 4.43 12.89 -44.10
C PRO A 554 4.97 14.25 -43.61
N PRO A 555 5.50 14.33 -42.38
CA PRO A 555 6.07 15.55 -41.84
C PRO A 555 7.37 15.92 -42.56
N GLN A 556 7.67 17.21 -42.59
CA GLN A 556 8.93 17.74 -43.13
C GLN A 556 9.95 17.83 -42.00
N SER A 557 10.70 16.74 -41.74
CA SER A 557 11.79 16.75 -40.77
C SER A 557 13.11 17.24 -41.38
N GLN A 558 13.95 17.83 -40.52
CA GLN A 558 15.31 18.25 -40.85
C GLN A 558 16.24 17.06 -41.00
N VAL A 559 16.21 16.16 -40.01
CA VAL A 559 16.90 14.86 -40.09
C VAL A 559 15.87 13.84 -40.56
N LYS A 560 16.13 13.28 -41.74
CA LYS A 560 15.33 12.18 -42.29
C LYS A 560 15.89 10.86 -41.78
N LEU A 561 15.02 10.08 -41.17
CA LEU A 561 15.33 8.75 -40.65
C LEU A 561 14.36 7.76 -41.31
N ASP A 562 14.69 6.48 -41.25
CA ASP A 562 13.81 5.38 -41.68
C ASP A 562 14.14 4.16 -40.82
N ALA A 563 13.94 4.30 -39.51
CA ALA A 563 14.27 3.26 -38.55
C ALA A 563 13.02 2.47 -38.17
N ASP A 564 12.93 1.23 -38.61
CA ASP A 564 11.80 0.34 -38.33
C ASP A 564 11.95 -0.35 -36.97
N PHE A 565 11.07 0.00 -36.04
CA PHE A 565 10.93 -0.66 -34.75
C PHE A 565 9.95 -1.82 -34.87
N ALA A 566 10.53 -3.01 -35.07
CA ALA A 566 9.84 -4.30 -35.08
C ALA A 566 8.67 -4.46 -36.07
N ALA A 567 8.58 -3.65 -37.13
CA ALA A 567 7.44 -3.53 -38.06
C ALA A 567 6.16 -2.97 -37.41
N GLN A 568 6.30 -2.30 -36.26
CA GLN A 568 5.19 -1.68 -35.52
C GLN A 568 5.15 -0.15 -35.74
N ALA A 569 6.32 0.51 -35.68
CA ALA A 569 6.44 1.92 -36.02
C ALA A 569 7.80 2.23 -36.63
N THR A 570 7.82 3.21 -37.51
CA THR A 570 9.03 3.74 -38.13
C THR A 570 9.33 5.13 -37.57
N LEU A 571 10.53 5.36 -37.06
CA LEU A 571 11.01 6.72 -36.78
C LEU A 571 11.44 7.35 -38.11
N VAL A 572 10.60 8.23 -38.65
CA VAL A 572 10.78 8.84 -39.98
C VAL A 572 11.60 10.13 -39.94
N GLY A 573 11.77 10.73 -38.76
CA GLY A 573 12.59 11.92 -38.64
C GLY A 573 12.74 12.48 -37.24
N LEU A 574 13.65 13.44 -37.14
CA LEU A 574 13.97 14.19 -35.92
C LEU A 574 14.23 15.66 -36.29
N ASP A 575 13.68 16.57 -35.48
CA ASP A 575 14.15 17.95 -35.41
C ASP A 575 14.77 18.21 -34.04
N VAL A 576 15.91 18.88 -34.02
CA VAL A 576 16.59 19.30 -32.79
C VAL A 576 16.56 20.82 -32.71
N LEU A 577 16.10 21.36 -31.58
CA LEU A 577 15.93 22.80 -31.37
C LEU A 577 16.92 23.29 -30.30
N ASN A 578 17.62 24.39 -30.59
CA ASN A 578 18.49 25.06 -29.62
C ASN A 578 17.63 25.73 -28.51
N PRO A 579 18.11 25.84 -27.24
CA PRO A 579 17.43 26.55 -26.14
C PRO A 579 16.95 28.00 -26.44
N ARG A 580 17.36 28.64 -27.54
CA ARG A 580 16.77 29.92 -28.01
C ARG A 580 15.55 29.77 -28.94
N GLY A 581 15.05 28.55 -29.16
CA GLY A 581 13.88 28.28 -30.02
C GLY A 581 14.11 28.52 -31.51
N GLN A 582 15.37 28.59 -31.96
CA GLN A 582 15.71 28.79 -33.37
C GLN A 582 16.06 27.46 -34.03
N SER A 583 15.42 27.21 -35.18
CA SER A 583 15.65 26.08 -36.07
C SER A 583 16.97 26.28 -36.84
N GLU A 584 18.01 25.50 -36.53
CA GLU A 584 19.20 25.43 -37.37
C GLU A 584 19.06 24.27 -38.35
N ALA A 585 18.69 24.58 -39.60
CA ALA A 585 18.71 23.58 -40.66
C ALA A 585 20.15 23.06 -40.85
N PRO A 586 20.40 21.74 -40.89
CA PRO A 586 21.72 21.19 -41.07
C PRO A 586 22.17 21.35 -42.53
N SER A 587 22.70 22.53 -42.88
CA SER A 587 23.56 22.65 -44.05
C SER A 587 24.94 22.10 -43.69
N GLY A 588 25.05 20.77 -43.66
CA GLY A 588 26.31 20.01 -43.56
C GLY A 588 27.17 20.30 -42.32
N GLN A 589 27.05 19.44 -41.30
CA GLN A 589 27.99 19.32 -40.16
C GLN A 589 28.03 20.50 -39.16
N ALA A 590 26.92 21.19 -38.90
CA ALA A 590 26.84 22.05 -37.72
C ALA A 590 26.56 21.19 -36.47
N LEU A 591 27.57 21.00 -35.63
CA LEU A 591 27.46 20.41 -34.29
C LEU A 591 26.59 21.34 -33.44
N LEU A 592 25.47 20.85 -32.92
CA LEU A 592 24.64 21.65 -32.03
C LEU A 592 25.37 21.77 -30.69
N THR A 593 25.89 22.98 -30.39
CA THR A 593 26.70 23.23 -29.19
C THR A 593 25.82 23.70 -28.02
N LEU A 594 25.86 22.96 -26.91
CA LEU A 594 25.14 23.26 -25.66
C LEU A 594 26.11 23.35 -24.48
N LYS A 595 25.64 23.79 -23.31
CA LYS A 595 26.42 23.81 -22.07
C LYS A 595 25.89 22.81 -21.06
N ALA A 596 26.76 22.39 -20.14
CA ALA A 596 26.31 21.60 -18.98
C ALA A 596 25.23 22.37 -18.20
N GLY A 597 24.12 21.71 -17.88
CA GLY A 597 22.95 22.33 -17.26
C GLY A 597 21.92 22.92 -18.23
N ASP A 598 22.19 22.96 -19.54
CA ASP A 598 21.19 23.35 -20.55
C ASP A 598 20.11 22.27 -20.73
N THR A 599 19.15 22.55 -21.61
CA THR A 599 18.09 21.62 -21.99
C THR A 599 18.03 21.49 -23.51
N LEU A 600 17.99 20.26 -24.00
CA LEU A 600 17.84 19.93 -25.41
C LEU A 600 16.37 19.73 -25.74
N ALA A 601 15.83 20.47 -26.70
CA ALA A 601 14.50 20.22 -27.22
C ALA A 601 14.58 19.36 -28.49
N ALA A 602 13.82 18.27 -28.54
CA ALA A 602 13.77 17.34 -29.67
C ALA A 602 12.33 17.04 -30.07
N GLN A 603 12.06 16.99 -31.37
CA GLN A 603 10.78 16.59 -31.94
C GLN A 603 10.99 15.32 -32.76
N LEU A 604 10.47 14.20 -32.27
CA LEU A 604 10.44 12.93 -32.99
C LEU A 604 9.20 12.84 -33.87
N TYR A 605 9.38 12.27 -35.05
CA TYR A 605 8.29 11.96 -35.96
C TYR A 605 8.21 10.45 -36.18
N TRP A 606 7.13 9.86 -35.71
CA TRP A 606 6.85 8.43 -35.85
C TRP A 606 5.81 8.21 -36.94
N ARG A 607 5.92 7.14 -37.71
CA ARG A 607 4.85 6.60 -38.55
C ARG A 607 4.44 5.24 -38.02
N ALA A 608 3.16 5.04 -37.74
CA ALA A 608 2.66 3.74 -37.34
C ALA A 608 2.58 2.78 -38.54
N GLU A 609 3.16 1.59 -38.44
CA GLU A 609 3.12 0.57 -39.49
C GLU A 609 2.02 -0.46 -39.25
N ALA A 610 1.68 -0.68 -37.98
CA ALA A 610 0.63 -1.57 -37.50
C ALA A 610 0.00 -1.02 -36.21
N GLU A 611 -1.13 -1.59 -35.80
CA GLU A 611 -1.72 -1.30 -34.49
C GLU A 611 -0.90 -1.98 -33.39
N PHE A 612 -0.63 -1.25 -32.31
CA PHE A 612 0.08 -1.78 -31.16
C PHE A 612 -0.87 -2.49 -30.22
N ASP A 613 -0.58 -3.70 -29.75
CA ASP A 613 -1.43 -4.39 -28.76
C ASP A 613 -1.29 -3.83 -27.33
N GLN A 614 -0.19 -3.12 -27.07
CA GLN A 614 0.18 -2.60 -25.75
C GLN A 614 0.85 -1.23 -25.86
N ASN A 615 0.83 -0.48 -24.76
CA ASN A 615 1.47 0.84 -24.70
C ASN A 615 3.00 0.73 -24.58
N TYR A 616 3.69 1.54 -25.36
CA TYR A 616 5.14 1.72 -25.30
C TYR A 616 5.50 3.13 -24.84
N THR A 617 6.61 3.22 -24.13
CA THR A 617 7.28 4.45 -23.72
C THR A 617 8.44 4.69 -24.69
N ALA A 618 8.55 5.90 -25.21
CA ALA A 618 9.71 6.30 -25.99
C ALA A 618 10.74 6.96 -25.09
N PHE A 619 12.01 6.65 -25.32
CA PHE A 619 13.14 7.20 -24.59
C PHE A 619 14.06 7.98 -25.51
N ILE A 620 14.66 9.04 -24.98
CA ILE A 620 15.77 9.78 -25.57
C ILE A 620 16.87 9.92 -24.53
N HIS A 621 18.04 9.35 -24.79
CA HIS A 621 19.19 9.38 -23.90
C HIS A 621 20.36 10.16 -24.53
N LEU A 622 21.12 10.87 -23.70
CA LEU A 622 22.33 11.59 -24.06
C LEU A 622 23.53 10.91 -23.41
N ILE A 623 24.36 10.28 -24.23
CA ILE A 623 25.55 9.55 -23.81
C ILE A 623 26.78 10.41 -24.06
N GLY A 624 27.56 10.65 -23.02
CA GLY A 624 28.78 11.46 -23.07
C GLY A 624 29.98 10.74 -23.70
N PRO A 625 31.10 11.46 -23.87
CA PRO A 625 32.30 10.93 -24.52
C PRO A 625 32.98 9.80 -23.75
N ASP A 626 32.68 9.65 -22.47
CA ASP A 626 33.13 8.56 -21.58
C ASP A 626 32.18 7.36 -21.57
N GLY A 627 31.09 7.40 -22.35
CA GLY A 627 30.07 6.36 -22.42
C GLY A 627 29.04 6.41 -21.28
N LEU A 628 29.03 7.46 -20.45
CA LEU A 628 28.07 7.61 -19.36
C LEU A 628 26.82 8.42 -19.79
N LEU A 629 25.71 8.17 -19.11
CA LEU A 629 24.45 8.89 -19.32
C LEU A 629 24.48 10.26 -18.62
N TYR A 630 24.22 11.33 -19.38
CA TYR A 630 24.21 12.71 -18.88
C TYR A 630 22.91 13.46 -19.15
N GLY A 631 21.95 12.83 -19.81
CA GLY A 631 20.60 13.36 -19.98
C GLY A 631 19.68 12.24 -20.43
N GLN A 632 18.45 12.20 -19.91
CA GLN A 632 17.46 11.23 -20.33
C GLN A 632 16.05 11.78 -20.17
N VAL A 633 15.17 11.37 -21.05
CA VAL A 633 13.72 11.48 -20.89
C VAL A 633 13.08 10.21 -21.41
N ASP A 634 12.25 9.62 -20.58
CA ASP A 634 11.44 8.45 -20.89
C ASP A 634 9.98 8.83 -20.62
N GLN A 635 9.15 8.84 -21.67
CA GLN A 635 7.73 9.16 -21.51
C GLN A 635 6.86 8.44 -22.56
N PRO A 636 5.60 8.13 -22.24
CA PRO A 636 4.63 7.76 -23.25
C PRO A 636 4.55 8.85 -24.34
N PRO A 637 4.40 8.49 -25.63
CA PRO A 637 4.43 9.48 -26.69
C PRO A 637 3.43 10.63 -26.51
N GLY A 638 3.88 11.83 -26.84
CA GLY A 638 3.14 13.09 -26.63
C GLY A 638 2.95 13.42 -25.15
N ALA A 639 3.85 12.98 -24.26
CA ALA A 639 3.68 13.02 -22.81
C ALA A 639 2.35 12.36 -22.34
N GLY A 640 1.97 11.27 -23.00
CA GLY A 640 0.72 10.54 -22.76
C GLY A 640 -0.50 11.04 -23.55
N ALA A 641 -0.35 12.05 -24.41
CA ALA A 641 -1.42 12.48 -25.31
C ALA A 641 -1.66 11.48 -26.45
N TYR A 642 -0.63 10.73 -26.86
CA TYR A 642 -0.68 9.83 -28.01
C TYR A 642 -0.25 8.40 -27.61
N PRO A 643 -0.99 7.69 -26.75
CA PRO A 643 -0.67 6.32 -26.40
C PRO A 643 -0.52 5.47 -27.67
N THR A 644 0.50 4.61 -27.74
CA THR A 644 0.81 3.83 -28.95
C THR A 644 -0.33 2.90 -29.34
N THR A 645 -1.14 2.45 -28.37
CA THR A 645 -2.35 1.68 -28.64
C THR A 645 -3.41 2.48 -29.41
N GLY A 646 -3.37 3.81 -29.41
CA GLY A 646 -4.30 4.62 -30.18
C GLY A 646 -3.80 4.95 -31.59
N TRP A 647 -2.62 4.51 -32.00
CA TRP A 647 -2.05 4.85 -33.32
C TRP A 647 -2.70 4.04 -34.44
N LEU A 648 -3.07 4.71 -35.54
CA LEU A 648 -3.61 4.09 -36.74
C LEU A 648 -2.51 3.80 -37.75
N ARG A 649 -2.61 2.68 -38.48
CA ARG A 649 -1.68 2.38 -39.56
C ARG A 649 -1.57 3.53 -40.56
N GLY A 650 -0.34 3.97 -40.83
CA GLY A 650 -0.02 5.09 -41.71
C GLY A 650 -0.08 6.47 -41.05
N GLU A 651 -0.54 6.56 -39.80
CA GLU A 651 -0.59 7.81 -39.04
C GLU A 651 0.82 8.27 -38.65
N TYR A 652 1.04 9.58 -38.76
CA TYR A 652 2.22 10.27 -38.31
C TYR A 652 1.99 10.95 -36.95
N ILE A 653 2.87 10.68 -35.99
CA ILE A 653 2.83 11.23 -34.64
C ILE A 653 4.02 12.16 -34.42
N SER A 654 3.72 13.39 -34.02
CA SER A 654 4.70 14.41 -33.67
C SER A 654 4.89 14.40 -32.15
N ASP A 655 6.01 13.88 -31.69
CA ASP A 655 6.31 13.69 -30.27
C ASP A 655 7.45 14.58 -29.74
N ALA A 656 7.16 15.42 -28.75
CA ALA A 656 8.05 16.48 -28.29
C ALA A 656 8.72 16.14 -26.94
N TYR A 657 10.03 16.36 -26.88
CA TYR A 657 10.88 16.02 -25.74
C TYR A 657 11.73 17.20 -25.30
N THR A 658 11.96 17.28 -23.99
CA THR A 658 12.79 18.30 -23.35
C THR A 658 13.79 17.62 -22.43
N ILE A 659 15.00 17.39 -22.93
CA ILE A 659 16.02 16.56 -22.29
C ILE A 659 16.97 17.44 -21.47
N PRO A 660 16.98 17.32 -20.13
CA PRO A 660 17.94 18.06 -19.30
C PRO A 660 19.34 17.49 -19.46
N ILE A 661 20.33 18.37 -19.59
CA ILE A 661 21.76 18.01 -19.60
C ILE A 661 22.30 18.20 -18.19
N ALA A 662 22.97 17.17 -17.67
CA ALA A 662 23.50 17.20 -16.31
C ALA A 662 24.47 18.39 -16.10
N PRO A 663 24.42 19.08 -14.95
CA PRO A 663 25.32 20.22 -14.67
C PRO A 663 26.81 19.86 -14.61
N ASN A 664 27.12 18.57 -14.47
CA ASN A 664 28.49 18.03 -14.46
C ASN A 664 28.84 17.29 -15.77
N ALA A 665 28.07 17.50 -16.83
CA ALA A 665 28.36 16.94 -18.16
C ALA A 665 29.75 17.39 -18.64
N PRO A 666 30.70 16.48 -18.91
CA PRO A 666 32.03 16.83 -19.39
C PRO A 666 31.94 17.45 -20.79
N PRO A 667 32.82 18.41 -21.12
CA PRO A 667 32.89 18.94 -22.48
C PRO A 667 33.28 17.83 -23.47
N GLY A 668 32.61 17.78 -24.62
CA GLY A 668 32.88 16.77 -25.63
C GLY A 668 31.68 16.46 -26.52
N ASN A 669 31.82 15.39 -27.31
CA ASN A 669 30.77 14.92 -28.21
C ASN A 669 29.84 13.95 -27.49
N TYR A 670 28.54 14.17 -27.67
CA TYR A 670 27.46 13.38 -27.11
C TYR A 670 26.73 12.66 -28.23
N GLN A 671 26.30 11.43 -27.93
CA GLN A 671 25.46 10.61 -28.78
C GLN A 671 24.03 10.62 -28.26
N ILE A 672 23.07 10.76 -29.17
CA ILE A 672 21.64 10.65 -28.86
C ILE A 672 21.21 9.22 -29.12
N GLU A 673 20.60 8.57 -28.13
CA GLU A 673 19.97 7.25 -28.29
C GLU A 673 18.44 7.41 -28.23
N ILE A 674 17.74 6.80 -29.19
CA ILE A 674 16.27 6.85 -29.28
C ILE A 674 15.72 5.44 -29.40
N GLY A 675 14.66 5.12 -28.67
CA GLY A 675 13.94 3.86 -28.87
C GLY A 675 12.58 3.80 -28.17
N LEU A 676 11.93 2.65 -28.30
CA LEU A 676 10.64 2.32 -27.68
C LEU A 676 10.82 1.13 -26.75
N TYR A 677 10.17 1.15 -25.58
CA TYR A 677 10.12 0.00 -24.69
C TYR A 677 8.75 -0.13 -24.02
N ASN A 678 8.38 -1.35 -23.65
CA ASN A 678 7.19 -1.56 -22.84
C ASN A 678 7.52 -1.26 -21.37
N SER A 679 6.88 -0.25 -20.78
CA SER A 679 7.13 0.17 -19.40
C SER A 679 6.80 -0.89 -18.36
N ASN A 680 5.86 -1.80 -18.65
CA ASN A 680 5.52 -2.89 -17.75
C ASN A 680 6.62 -3.97 -17.69
N THR A 681 7.45 -4.09 -18.73
CA THR A 681 8.39 -5.22 -18.89
C THR A 681 9.85 -4.79 -18.94
N GLY A 682 10.10 -3.52 -19.26
CA GLY A 682 11.43 -3.00 -19.59
C GLY A 682 11.94 -3.44 -20.97
N GLN A 683 11.19 -4.27 -21.71
CA GLN A 683 11.64 -4.82 -23.00
C GLN A 683 11.58 -3.75 -24.09
N ARG A 684 12.72 -3.52 -24.74
CA ARG A 684 12.85 -2.60 -25.88
C ARG A 684 12.41 -3.25 -27.19
N LEU A 685 11.87 -2.46 -28.10
CA LEU A 685 11.56 -2.89 -29.46
C LEU A 685 12.85 -2.95 -30.30
N PRO A 686 13.13 -4.08 -30.98
CA PRO A 686 14.29 -4.19 -31.85
C PRO A 686 14.14 -3.28 -33.08
N VAL A 687 15.25 -2.68 -33.52
CA VAL A 687 15.32 -1.95 -34.78
C VAL A 687 15.72 -2.94 -35.88
N LYS A 688 14.82 -3.19 -36.83
CA LYS A 688 15.01 -4.21 -37.89
C LYS A 688 15.79 -3.67 -39.08
N ASP A 689 15.45 -2.47 -39.52
CA ASP A 689 16.07 -1.78 -40.65
C ASP A 689 16.29 -0.31 -40.28
N CYS A 690 17.44 0.24 -40.68
CA CYS A 690 17.66 1.68 -40.66
C CYS A 690 18.56 2.14 -41.80
N THR A 691 18.12 3.15 -42.55
CA THR A 691 18.88 3.68 -43.70
C THR A 691 19.63 4.99 -43.42
N ALA A 692 19.68 5.46 -42.18
CA ALA A 692 20.50 6.61 -41.80
C ALA A 692 21.94 6.16 -41.49
N ASP A 693 22.94 6.95 -41.87
CA ASP A 693 24.34 6.68 -41.52
C ASP A 693 24.76 7.68 -40.42
N PRO A 694 25.16 7.25 -39.21
CA PRO A 694 25.29 5.87 -38.70
C PRO A 694 24.04 5.43 -37.90
N CYS A 695 23.32 4.40 -38.32
CA CYS A 695 22.09 3.98 -37.65
C CYS A 695 22.04 2.48 -37.41
N THR A 696 22.51 2.05 -36.24
CA THR A 696 21.82 1.16 -35.28
C THR A 696 22.79 0.52 -34.29
N GLN A 697 22.25 0.24 -33.10
CA GLN A 697 22.68 -0.86 -32.24
C GLN A 697 21.40 -1.55 -31.77
N ASP A 698 21.13 -2.78 -32.22
CA ASP A 698 20.09 -3.73 -31.79
C ASP A 698 18.65 -3.19 -31.54
N ASP A 699 18.43 -2.42 -30.48
CA ASP A 699 17.14 -1.97 -29.98
C ASP A 699 16.98 -0.43 -29.90
N LYS A 700 17.92 0.31 -30.50
CA LYS A 700 17.96 1.77 -30.48
C LYS A 700 18.57 2.38 -31.74
N VAL A 701 18.11 3.59 -32.04
CA VAL A 701 18.67 4.48 -33.06
C VAL A 701 19.71 5.37 -32.41
N LEU A 702 20.90 5.44 -32.99
CA LEU A 702 22.02 6.26 -32.52
C LEU A 702 22.22 7.43 -33.47
N LEU A 703 22.31 8.65 -32.96
CA LEU A 703 22.58 9.83 -33.77
C LEU A 703 23.79 10.59 -33.22
N PRO A 704 24.83 10.83 -34.04
CA PRO A 704 25.93 11.72 -33.67
C PRO A 704 25.49 13.19 -33.86
N GLY A 705 26.16 14.12 -33.16
CA GLY A 705 26.12 15.53 -33.55
C GLY A 705 25.79 16.57 -32.47
N LEU A 706 25.83 16.20 -31.19
CA LEU A 706 25.72 17.15 -30.09
C LEU A 706 27.09 17.38 -29.44
N THR A 707 27.49 18.63 -29.24
CA THR A 707 28.72 18.96 -28.48
C THR A 707 28.32 19.74 -27.23
N VAL A 708 28.85 19.35 -26.07
CA VAL A 708 28.72 20.12 -24.82
C VAL A 708 30.04 20.85 -24.54
N GLU A 709 29.97 22.13 -24.20
CA GLU A 709 31.11 23.00 -23.84
C GLU A 709 31.25 23.29 -22.34
#